data_AF-A0A0W8IKJ8-F1
#
_entry.id   AF-A0A0W8IKJ8-F1
#
_cell.length_a   1.000
_cell.length_b   1.000
_cell.length_c   1.000
_cell.angle_alpha   90.00
_cell.angle_beta   90.00
_cell.angle_gamma   90.00
#
_symmetry.space_group_name_H-M   'P 1'
#
loop_
_entity.id
_entity.type
_entity.pdbx_description
1 polymer ?
#
loop_
_entity_poly.entity_id
_entity_poly.type
_entity_poly.pdbx_seq_one_letter_code
_entity_poly.pdbx_strand_id
1 'polypeptide(L)'
;MRSALLEDRRQARSTARKGPRGTTVTQLWRSLERGLPDGFAPRHQWLWILPAGTIPTSDALQRLEERLFTVKDEETHAQIQVIGAKQLAAETPERLVNVGLYNARSAEVLTATEPKELDQGQYDGRDAVPAVSGEGMLVHASLFGDLGGFDPALSGDYAAAQFCRRAREVGAHIVVEPTARVLREDPPRRDTVHRLGGTLYLPAEQRVSQIRRRLATVTPLAVPFLWLGMWIAALLRLIGLTVVKAPDAGAGEFFAAVRALFSWGAIGHTRRFAAQGRKAALARLHRDEQIRSTSEVLRAGRQSEAHMMLRGSDLRAQRRSAMTAETVSVPRTRFTPGFYGEPEDTAERENNEDALLEIGASDGEFDEMPSRRSGDRLGLFLMLLALAGVSLLAFRDLLSAEAITGGAALPVAGSLQEVFAHSVSFLAADSLGALSAADPFNLLLLAISALSFGHASAVLVWLLILALPLSALSAWYAAGLWSTKASRRVVSALLWTAVPTLHIAVGEGRIGAVLVHILFPLAVVATVRAVGRAAVGLGVAGSWEYATGAALLLMVLTAASPALLPLVVLTGIVLAVVLGRRGRPLWLIPLTSLAVAAPMIASALLQGKNLAAVLAHEPGAALAVDAAPLWQQLLGFSRAFDPAAGLASASAAGSWLPAYLAGDFWSLRIALLIGLPLLLIALLGIITGGRTRPLPIVAGALLLGTLGLSALLGLLAAGSDGTTVITGNPGPVVSVMVFCLLAAGMASLDRFPLAFPRVGGTITPVISTLLVLAIGASLVLFYSPRVMPGAPLTGQPLTAVNAAPTLIEAGALRQLPATAADQGTGPAQLRTLVLSAADPGVTGELVSGEGRTLEKSRAVVAAGDLPLWAQPELLPDLLGGTRDDAVAASDTAGAGPEPTEAGTEFSAAEQRLASLIAALITPGAVQTEELMAELGVGYVLIDQGEPAVLTDAVDTAAGLVSVGVTDRGELWRAEVDEDALLPSGEGLFGVPTSWARIVNPEGELQALLPSGSQALDVDLEQVTAEDGAGLGLDPQGEYLVELSTEQASGWRASWDGQDLEAVPVTADATAPEADAPAAWTQRFQLPDQALTDQGAGLQGQLSAEHRSAYQLPVLITLGAFLLLVVLIAIPLPRGSRMLPVADTDELEGRRG
;
A
#
# COMPACT_ATOMS: atom_id res chain seq x y z
N MET A 1 32.10 -22.33 5.27
CA MET A 1 33.55 -22.49 5.04
C MET A 1 34.10 -21.19 4.44
N ARG A 2 34.85 -20.41 5.23
CA ARG A 2 35.56 -19.22 4.75
C ARG A 2 36.72 -19.68 3.86
N SER A 3 36.61 -19.46 2.55
CA SER A 3 37.56 -19.97 1.57
C SER A 3 38.90 -19.23 1.66
N ALA A 4 39.98 -19.99 1.82
CA ALA A 4 41.38 -19.55 1.74
C ALA A 4 41.72 -18.70 0.49
N LEU A 5 40.85 -18.70 -0.53
CA LEU A 5 40.92 -17.85 -1.72
C LEU A 5 40.90 -16.34 -1.44
N LEU A 6 40.28 -15.88 -0.34
CA LEU A 6 40.25 -14.46 0.02
C LEU A 6 41.56 -13.99 0.68
N GLU A 7 42.22 -14.85 1.46
CA GLU A 7 43.57 -14.61 1.99
C GLU A 7 44.60 -14.61 0.84
N ASP A 8 44.50 -15.56 -0.09
CA ASP A 8 45.39 -15.65 -1.26
C ASP A 8 45.28 -14.41 -2.16
N ARG A 9 44.07 -13.85 -2.30
CA ARG A 9 43.83 -12.60 -3.05
C ARG A 9 44.44 -11.37 -2.40
N ARG A 10 44.57 -11.35 -1.07
CA ARG A 10 45.21 -10.26 -0.32
C ARG A 10 46.74 -10.38 -0.35
N GLN A 11 47.28 -11.59 -0.25
CA GLN A 11 48.71 -11.87 -0.42
C GLN A 11 49.21 -11.64 -1.85
N ALA A 12 48.42 -11.97 -2.88
CA ALA A 12 48.76 -11.67 -4.28
C ALA A 12 48.77 -10.15 -4.57
N ARG A 13 48.06 -9.34 -3.77
CA ARG A 13 48.06 -7.86 -3.88
C ARG A 13 49.29 -7.22 -3.22
N SER A 14 49.88 -7.83 -2.19
CA SER A 14 51.00 -7.26 -1.43
C SER A 14 52.39 -7.51 -2.03
N THR A 15 52.50 -8.27 -3.12
CA THR A 15 53.78 -8.66 -3.76
C THR A 15 54.04 -7.99 -5.11
N ALA A 16 53.37 -6.86 -5.40
CA ALA A 16 53.58 -6.08 -6.62
C ALA A 16 54.93 -5.31 -6.56
N ARG A 17 56.01 -5.92 -7.04
CA ARG A 17 57.31 -5.24 -7.25
C ARG A 17 57.43 -4.68 -8.67
N LYS A 18 57.85 -3.41 -8.81
CA LYS A 18 58.21 -2.77 -10.09
C LYS A 18 59.36 -3.53 -10.74
N GLY A 19 59.16 -4.05 -11.95
CA GLY A 19 60.24 -4.54 -12.80
C GLY A 19 61.04 -3.39 -13.43
N PRO A 20 62.30 -3.62 -13.85
CA PRO A 20 63.10 -2.62 -14.52
C PRO A 20 62.43 -2.31 -15.87
N ARG A 21 62.06 -1.04 -16.10
CA ARG A 21 61.25 -0.47 -17.21
C ARG A 21 59.75 -0.22 -16.95
N GLY A 22 59.23 -0.42 -15.74
CA GLY A 22 58.01 0.27 -15.30
C GLY A 22 56.68 -0.11 -15.97
N THR A 23 56.51 -1.35 -16.43
CA THR A 23 55.20 -1.87 -16.90
C THR A 23 54.55 -2.79 -15.85
N THR A 24 53.29 -2.54 -15.50
CA THR A 24 52.46 -3.40 -14.65
C THR A 24 51.66 -4.37 -15.53
N VAL A 25 51.89 -5.68 -15.38
CA VAL A 25 51.25 -6.76 -16.15
C VAL A 25 50.70 -7.82 -15.18
N THR A 26 49.59 -8.48 -15.53
CA THR A 26 48.88 -9.49 -14.72
C THR A 26 49.77 -10.69 -14.35
N GLN A 27 49.91 -10.99 -13.06
CA GLN A 27 50.91 -11.93 -12.50
C GLN A 27 50.64 -13.42 -12.80
N LEU A 28 49.40 -13.84 -13.06
CA LEU A 28 49.01 -15.26 -13.11
C LEU A 28 49.52 -15.97 -14.37
N TRP A 29 49.54 -15.28 -15.52
CA TRP A 29 50.11 -15.83 -16.75
C TRP A 29 51.63 -15.95 -16.66
N ARG A 30 52.33 -14.93 -16.14
CA ARG A 30 53.79 -15.01 -15.94
C ARG A 30 54.23 -15.96 -14.84
N SER A 31 53.37 -16.31 -13.88
CA SER A 31 53.69 -17.39 -12.91
C SER A 31 53.57 -18.76 -13.55
N LEU A 32 52.56 -18.97 -14.42
CA LEU A 32 52.45 -20.17 -15.25
C LEU A 32 53.62 -20.26 -16.25
N GLU A 33 53.93 -19.16 -16.95
CA GLU A 33 55.02 -19.06 -17.92
C GLU A 33 56.40 -19.35 -17.30
N ARG A 34 56.63 -18.91 -16.05
CA ARG A 34 57.87 -19.20 -15.30
C ARG A 34 57.95 -20.62 -14.74
N GLY A 35 56.83 -21.35 -14.68
CA GLY A 35 56.77 -22.72 -14.21
C GLY A 35 56.86 -23.77 -15.34
N LEU A 36 56.91 -23.35 -16.59
CA LEU A 36 57.01 -24.24 -17.76
C LEU A 36 58.49 -24.64 -18.01
N PRO A 37 58.78 -25.90 -18.40
CA PRO A 37 60.14 -26.37 -18.70
C PRO A 37 60.82 -25.61 -19.86
N ASP A 38 62.16 -25.58 -19.90
CA ASP A 38 62.92 -24.99 -21.00
C ASP A 38 62.66 -25.73 -22.34
N GLY A 39 62.30 -24.98 -23.39
CA GLY A 39 61.88 -25.51 -24.71
C GLY A 39 60.42 -25.19 -25.09
N PHE A 40 59.64 -24.69 -24.14
CA PHE A 40 58.24 -24.28 -24.34
C PHE A 40 58.15 -22.85 -24.91
N ALA A 41 58.21 -22.70 -26.24
CA ALA A 41 58.02 -21.40 -26.89
C ALA A 41 56.53 -20.95 -26.88
N PRO A 42 56.15 -19.81 -26.25
CA PRO A 42 54.75 -19.35 -26.16
C PRO A 42 54.07 -19.10 -27.50
N ARG A 43 54.85 -18.94 -28.58
CA ARG A 43 54.39 -18.67 -29.94
C ARG A 43 53.63 -19.82 -30.60
N HIS A 44 53.78 -21.06 -30.11
CA HIS A 44 53.14 -22.25 -30.68
C HIS A 44 52.18 -22.94 -29.71
N GLN A 45 51.87 -22.30 -28.58
CA GLN A 45 51.08 -22.90 -27.51
C GLN A 45 49.61 -22.48 -27.56
N TRP A 46 48.75 -23.41 -27.15
CA TRP A 46 47.32 -23.23 -27.05
C TRP A 46 46.86 -23.55 -25.63
N LEU A 47 45.88 -22.79 -25.16
CA LEU A 47 45.24 -22.96 -23.86
C LEU A 47 43.82 -23.42 -24.08
N TRP A 48 43.46 -24.56 -23.52
CA TRP A 48 42.07 -25.00 -23.45
C TRP A 48 41.47 -24.57 -22.11
N ILE A 49 40.47 -23.68 -22.17
CA ILE A 49 39.80 -23.11 -21.02
C ILE A 49 38.53 -23.90 -20.73
N LEU A 50 38.48 -24.52 -19.55
CA LEU A 50 37.36 -25.30 -19.03
C LEU A 50 37.07 -24.83 -17.59
N PRO A 51 36.06 -23.98 -17.38
CA PRO A 51 35.56 -23.63 -16.06
C PRO A 51 34.95 -24.82 -15.31
N ALA A 52 34.80 -24.69 -13.99
CA ALA A 52 34.16 -25.71 -13.17
C ALA A 52 32.65 -25.81 -13.50
N GLY A 53 32.13 -27.03 -13.67
CA GLY A 53 30.74 -27.29 -14.10
C GLY A 53 30.57 -27.59 -15.60
N THR A 54 31.68 -27.76 -16.31
CA THR A 54 31.73 -27.97 -17.76
C THR A 54 32.35 -29.33 -18.07
N ILE A 55 31.59 -30.21 -18.71
CA ILE A 55 31.93 -31.61 -18.96
C ILE A 55 32.18 -31.78 -20.48
N PRO A 56 33.44 -31.85 -20.94
CA PRO A 56 33.74 -32.07 -22.36
C PRO A 56 33.42 -33.51 -22.79
N THR A 57 33.01 -33.72 -24.04
CA THR A 57 32.94 -35.06 -24.62
C THR A 57 34.35 -35.62 -24.83
N SER A 58 34.48 -36.95 -24.92
CA SER A 58 35.76 -37.63 -25.06
C SER A 58 36.57 -37.20 -26.30
N ASP A 59 35.90 -36.74 -27.35
CA ASP A 59 36.50 -36.29 -28.61
C ASP A 59 36.60 -34.76 -28.73
N ALA A 60 36.12 -33.98 -27.76
CA ALA A 60 35.98 -32.52 -27.88
C ALA A 60 37.32 -31.83 -28.18
N LEU A 61 38.40 -32.20 -27.48
CA LEU A 61 39.72 -31.59 -27.69
C LEU A 61 40.30 -31.94 -29.06
N GLN A 62 40.15 -33.21 -29.48
CA GLN A 62 40.62 -33.67 -30.79
C GLN A 62 39.95 -32.88 -31.92
N ARG A 63 38.63 -32.67 -31.84
CA ARG A 63 37.90 -31.86 -32.85
C ARG A 63 38.36 -30.40 -32.88
N LEU A 64 38.59 -29.80 -31.71
CA LEU A 64 39.11 -28.42 -31.62
C LEU A 64 40.53 -28.32 -32.23
N GLU A 65 41.37 -29.34 -32.04
CA GLU A 65 42.71 -29.41 -32.62
C GLU A 65 42.67 -29.61 -34.14
N GLU A 66 41.88 -30.56 -34.63
CA GLU A 66 41.66 -30.77 -36.08
C GLU A 66 41.24 -29.47 -36.76
N ARG A 67 40.38 -28.69 -36.08
CA ARG A 67 39.90 -27.41 -36.59
C ARG A 67 41.02 -26.38 -36.80
N LEU A 68 42.12 -26.44 -36.04
CA LEU A 68 43.29 -25.56 -36.23
C LEU A 68 43.95 -25.74 -37.60
N PHE A 69 43.94 -26.97 -38.12
CA PHE A 69 44.62 -27.33 -39.36
C PHE A 69 43.71 -27.29 -40.59
N THR A 70 42.38 -27.28 -40.38
CA THR A 70 41.40 -27.16 -41.46
C THR A 70 41.11 -25.68 -41.80
N VAL A 71 41.81 -25.12 -42.79
CA VAL A 71 41.46 -23.82 -43.36
C VAL A 71 40.26 -24.01 -44.30
N LYS A 72 39.07 -23.53 -43.90
CA LYS A 72 37.88 -23.53 -44.78
C LYS A 72 37.75 -22.26 -45.63
N ASP A 73 38.43 -21.18 -45.25
CA ASP A 73 38.32 -19.87 -45.90
C ASP A 73 39.61 -19.55 -46.66
N GLU A 74 39.67 -19.95 -47.94
CA GLU A 74 40.85 -19.78 -48.81
C GLU A 74 41.14 -18.31 -49.15
N GLU A 75 40.17 -17.40 -49.01
CA GLU A 75 40.30 -16.00 -49.47
C GLU A 75 41.06 -15.09 -48.50
N THR A 76 41.06 -15.36 -47.19
CA THR A 76 41.64 -14.44 -46.18
C THR A 76 42.98 -14.88 -45.60
N HIS A 77 43.39 -16.15 -45.75
CA HIS A 77 44.60 -16.73 -45.14
C HIS A 77 44.83 -16.30 -43.67
N ALA A 78 43.76 -16.02 -42.91
CA ALA A 78 43.86 -15.49 -41.56
C ALA A 78 44.05 -16.62 -40.57
N GLN A 79 45.18 -16.62 -39.84
CA GLN A 79 45.47 -17.65 -38.85
C GLN A 79 44.40 -17.62 -37.74
N ILE A 80 43.73 -18.76 -37.53
CA ILE A 80 42.78 -18.97 -36.43
C ILE A 80 43.55 -18.81 -35.11
N GLN A 81 43.01 -18.01 -34.18
CA GLN A 81 43.65 -17.77 -32.87
C GLN A 81 42.74 -18.12 -31.69
N VAL A 82 41.44 -18.31 -31.94
CA VAL A 82 40.44 -18.69 -30.93
C VAL A 82 39.41 -19.64 -31.56
N ILE A 83 39.18 -20.78 -30.93
CA ILE A 83 38.17 -21.78 -31.31
C ILE A 83 37.25 -22.03 -30.11
N GLY A 84 35.93 -22.07 -30.34
CA GLY A 84 34.95 -22.43 -29.31
C GLY A 84 34.25 -23.75 -29.60
N ALA A 85 33.96 -24.52 -28.57
CA ALA A 85 33.11 -25.71 -28.64
C ALA A 85 31.61 -25.37 -28.57
N LYS A 86 30.78 -26.26 -29.11
CA LYS A 86 29.32 -26.27 -29.02
C LYS A 86 28.87 -26.69 -27.62
N GLN A 87 27.94 -25.96 -27.02
CA GLN A 87 27.47 -26.21 -25.65
C GLN A 87 26.07 -26.80 -25.63
N LEU A 88 25.91 -27.85 -24.84
CA LEU A 88 24.65 -28.58 -24.60
C LEU A 88 24.35 -28.63 -23.10
N ALA A 89 23.10 -28.84 -22.72
CA ALA A 89 22.73 -28.95 -21.30
C ALA A 89 23.08 -30.34 -20.75
N ALA A 90 23.72 -30.43 -19.57
CA ALA A 90 24.10 -31.72 -19.00
C ALA A 90 22.88 -32.60 -18.65
N GLU A 91 21.79 -31.99 -18.16
CA GLU A 91 20.55 -32.73 -17.85
C GLU A 91 19.81 -33.26 -19.08
N THR A 92 19.99 -32.62 -20.23
CA THR A 92 19.32 -32.98 -21.49
C THR A 92 20.32 -32.72 -22.60
N PRO A 93 21.20 -33.69 -22.92
CA PRO A 93 22.29 -33.51 -23.86
C PRO A 93 21.85 -33.15 -25.29
N GLU A 94 20.56 -33.30 -25.61
CA GLU A 94 19.97 -32.87 -26.88
C GLU A 94 19.60 -31.39 -26.88
N ARG A 95 19.57 -30.71 -25.73
CA ARG A 95 19.22 -29.30 -25.62
C ARG A 95 20.44 -28.43 -25.87
N LEU A 96 20.31 -27.58 -26.87
CA LEU A 96 21.33 -26.62 -27.25
C LEU A 96 21.38 -25.43 -26.27
N VAL A 97 22.58 -25.11 -25.78
CA VAL A 97 22.82 -23.98 -24.87
C VAL A 97 23.48 -22.83 -25.62
N ASN A 98 24.54 -23.10 -26.40
CA ASN A 98 25.29 -22.05 -27.08
C ASN A 98 26.11 -22.57 -28.27
N VAL A 99 26.05 -21.87 -29.41
CA VAL A 99 26.88 -22.10 -30.61
C VAL A 99 27.44 -20.78 -31.14
N GLY A 100 28.13 -20.05 -30.24
CA GLY A 100 28.71 -18.74 -30.50
C GLY A 100 27.93 -17.58 -29.86
N LEU A 101 28.69 -16.57 -29.45
CA LEU A 101 28.21 -15.37 -28.76
C LEU A 101 28.18 -14.16 -29.69
N TYR A 102 27.09 -13.41 -29.63
CA TYR A 102 26.86 -12.20 -30.40
C TYR A 102 26.74 -10.98 -29.51
N ASN A 103 27.30 -9.87 -29.99
CA ASN A 103 27.30 -8.59 -29.29
C ASN A 103 26.26 -7.66 -29.89
N ALA A 104 25.31 -7.21 -29.06
CA ALA A 104 24.38 -6.16 -29.44
C ALA A 104 24.99 -4.76 -29.18
N ARG A 105 24.45 -3.73 -29.84
CA ARG A 105 24.79 -2.31 -29.56
C ARG A 105 24.50 -1.88 -28.12
N SER A 106 23.57 -2.55 -27.44
CA SER A 106 23.27 -2.36 -26.02
C SER A 106 24.35 -2.94 -25.08
N ALA A 107 25.45 -3.46 -25.63
CA ALA A 107 26.49 -4.26 -24.96
C ALA A 107 25.98 -5.58 -24.33
N GLU A 108 24.76 -5.97 -24.67
CA GLU A 108 24.19 -7.28 -24.31
C GLU A 108 24.91 -8.38 -25.08
N VAL A 109 25.15 -9.51 -24.41
CA VAL A 109 25.71 -10.72 -25.02
C VAL A 109 24.57 -11.71 -25.19
N LEU A 110 24.42 -12.23 -26.41
CA LEU A 110 23.35 -13.13 -26.84
C LEU A 110 23.96 -14.40 -27.40
N THR A 111 23.31 -15.54 -27.14
CA THR A 111 23.53 -16.76 -27.90
C THR A 111 22.72 -16.66 -29.20
N ALA A 112 23.15 -17.29 -30.29
CA ALA A 112 22.39 -17.31 -31.55
C ALA A 112 21.44 -18.53 -31.64
N THR A 113 21.07 -19.09 -30.49
CA THR A 113 20.19 -20.25 -30.31
C THR A 113 18.89 -19.79 -29.69
N GLU A 114 17.81 -20.52 -29.95
CA GLU A 114 16.51 -20.27 -29.32
C GLU A 114 16.45 -20.91 -27.92
N PRO A 115 15.67 -20.33 -26.99
CA PRO A 115 15.49 -20.94 -25.67
C PRO A 115 14.94 -22.36 -25.79
N LYS A 116 15.60 -23.32 -25.14
CA LYS A 116 15.25 -24.76 -25.17
C LYS A 116 15.24 -25.39 -26.57
N GLU A 117 15.99 -24.83 -27.52
CA GLU A 117 16.17 -25.43 -28.83
C GLU A 117 16.86 -26.80 -28.73
N LEU A 118 16.45 -27.76 -29.55
CA LEU A 118 17.09 -29.07 -29.65
C LEU A 118 18.19 -29.04 -30.70
N ASP A 119 19.27 -29.79 -30.47
CA ASP A 119 20.36 -29.96 -31.43
C ASP A 119 19.98 -30.99 -32.51
N GLN A 120 19.64 -30.48 -33.69
CA GLN A 120 19.34 -31.25 -34.89
C GLN A 120 20.41 -31.07 -35.98
N GLY A 121 21.58 -30.53 -35.62
CA GLY A 121 22.66 -30.21 -36.57
C GLY A 121 22.46 -28.93 -37.37
N GLN A 122 21.46 -28.11 -37.02
CA GLN A 122 21.08 -26.87 -37.72
C GLN A 122 22.19 -25.79 -37.69
N TYR A 123 23.17 -25.90 -36.79
CA TYR A 123 24.30 -24.97 -36.68
C TYR A 123 25.64 -25.59 -37.07
N ASP A 124 25.65 -26.81 -37.61
CA ASP A 124 26.89 -27.53 -37.91
C ASP A 124 27.65 -26.96 -39.13
N GLY A 125 26.98 -26.16 -39.95
CA GLY A 125 27.59 -25.38 -41.03
C GLY A 125 28.19 -24.04 -40.61
N ARG A 126 28.11 -23.65 -39.33
CA ARG A 126 28.58 -22.34 -38.84
C ARG A 126 30.10 -22.36 -38.60
N ASP A 127 30.77 -21.31 -39.07
CA ASP A 127 32.23 -21.19 -39.00
C ASP A 127 32.68 -19.96 -38.18
N ALA A 128 32.75 -18.78 -38.80
CA ALA A 128 33.16 -17.55 -38.13
C ALA A 128 32.05 -16.98 -37.23
N VAL A 129 32.34 -16.72 -35.95
CA VAL A 129 31.37 -16.17 -34.99
C VAL A 129 31.94 -15.00 -34.19
N PRO A 130 31.16 -13.95 -33.85
CA PRO A 130 31.65 -12.75 -33.17
C PRO A 130 32.35 -12.99 -31.83
N ALA A 131 32.03 -14.04 -31.10
CA ALA A 131 32.75 -14.42 -29.91
C ALA A 131 32.43 -15.87 -29.59
N VAL A 132 33.29 -16.48 -28.78
CA VAL A 132 33.05 -17.80 -28.20
C VAL A 132 32.99 -17.67 -26.70
N SER A 133 32.26 -18.57 -26.06
CA SER A 133 32.14 -18.61 -24.61
C SER A 133 33.42 -19.16 -23.97
N GLY A 134 33.63 -18.85 -22.69
CA GLY A 134 34.73 -19.40 -21.90
C GLY A 134 34.61 -20.91 -21.64
N GLU A 135 33.41 -21.47 -21.75
CA GLU A 135 33.12 -22.89 -21.52
C GLU A 135 33.51 -23.72 -22.75
N GLY A 136 34.77 -24.16 -22.83
CA GLY A 136 35.30 -24.95 -23.95
C GLY A 136 36.01 -24.13 -25.03
N MET A 137 36.72 -23.06 -24.65
CA MET A 137 37.50 -22.23 -25.57
C MET A 137 38.95 -22.69 -25.69
N LEU A 138 39.43 -22.90 -26.90
CA LEU A 138 40.84 -23.11 -27.23
C LEU A 138 41.42 -21.80 -27.78
N VAL A 139 42.40 -21.22 -27.09
CA VAL A 139 42.98 -19.90 -27.42
C VAL A 139 44.49 -19.93 -27.49
N HIS A 140 45.07 -19.18 -28.42
CA HIS A 140 46.52 -19.02 -28.52
C HIS A 140 47.09 -18.38 -27.25
N ALA A 141 48.08 -19.04 -26.64
CA ALA A 141 48.62 -18.71 -25.32
C ALA A 141 49.19 -17.29 -25.26
N SER A 142 49.95 -16.87 -26.28
CA SER A 142 50.54 -15.53 -26.29
C SER A 142 49.48 -14.45 -26.48
N LEU A 143 48.44 -14.69 -27.30
CA LEU A 143 47.31 -13.78 -27.44
C LEU A 143 46.59 -13.57 -26.11
N PHE A 144 46.30 -14.66 -25.38
CA PHE A 144 45.64 -14.59 -24.09
C PHE A 144 46.46 -13.83 -23.05
N GLY A 145 47.77 -14.11 -22.99
CA GLY A 145 48.72 -13.44 -22.10
C GLY A 145 48.86 -11.94 -22.37
N ASP A 146 49.02 -11.54 -23.64
CA ASP A 146 49.21 -10.13 -24.01
C ASP A 146 47.95 -9.28 -23.77
N LEU A 147 46.77 -9.83 -24.03
CA LEU A 147 45.51 -9.15 -23.71
C LEU A 147 45.21 -9.12 -22.20
N GLY A 148 46.04 -9.78 -21.38
CA GLY A 148 45.94 -9.82 -19.93
C GLY A 148 44.86 -10.77 -19.40
N GLY A 149 44.34 -11.68 -20.23
CA GLY A 149 43.26 -12.61 -19.89
C GLY A 149 41.86 -11.97 -19.83
N PHE A 150 40.94 -12.59 -19.09
CA PHE A 150 39.59 -12.08 -18.87
C PHE A 150 39.56 -10.87 -17.92
N ASP A 151 38.67 -9.90 -18.16
CA ASP A 151 38.50 -8.77 -17.26
C ASP A 151 37.79 -9.22 -15.97
N PRO A 152 38.42 -9.10 -14.79
CA PRO A 152 37.80 -9.49 -13.51
C PRO A 152 36.57 -8.66 -13.11
N ALA A 153 36.33 -7.51 -13.76
CA ALA A 153 35.15 -6.68 -13.52
C ALA A 153 33.88 -7.18 -14.25
N LEU A 154 34.02 -8.18 -15.14
CA LEU A 154 32.95 -8.79 -15.94
C LEU A 154 32.82 -10.28 -15.59
N SER A 155 31.62 -10.85 -15.69
CA SER A 155 31.36 -12.26 -15.37
C SER A 155 31.03 -13.10 -16.61
N GLY A 156 31.43 -14.37 -16.59
CA GLY A 156 31.06 -15.41 -17.56
C GLY A 156 31.21 -14.99 -19.02
N ASP A 157 30.14 -15.18 -19.81
CA ASP A 157 30.10 -14.88 -21.25
C ASP A 157 30.37 -13.41 -21.58
N TYR A 158 30.12 -12.47 -20.66
CA TYR A 158 30.47 -11.06 -20.87
C TYR A 158 31.98 -10.83 -20.85
N ALA A 159 32.70 -11.56 -20.00
CA ALA A 159 34.16 -11.49 -19.95
C ALA A 159 34.78 -12.15 -21.19
N ALA A 160 34.23 -13.30 -21.62
CA ALA A 160 34.67 -14.00 -22.84
C ALA A 160 34.39 -13.19 -24.12
N ALA A 161 33.19 -12.60 -24.25
CA ALA A 161 32.84 -11.74 -25.37
C ALA A 161 33.68 -10.46 -25.41
N GLN A 162 34.03 -9.87 -24.26
CA GLN A 162 34.93 -8.73 -24.19
C GLN A 162 36.38 -9.10 -24.53
N PHE A 163 36.83 -10.30 -24.17
CA PHE A 163 38.14 -10.83 -24.60
C PHE A 163 38.18 -11.02 -26.12
N CYS A 164 37.21 -11.74 -26.69
CA CYS A 164 37.09 -11.98 -28.14
C CYS A 164 37.04 -10.68 -28.94
N ARG A 165 36.31 -9.68 -28.45
CA ARG A 165 36.31 -8.32 -29.02
C ARG A 165 37.71 -7.72 -29.08
N ARG A 166 38.44 -7.72 -27.95
CA ARG A 166 39.80 -7.16 -27.91
C ARG A 166 40.77 -7.93 -28.79
N ALA A 167 40.62 -9.24 -28.88
CA ALA A 167 41.38 -10.10 -29.79
C ALA A 167 41.15 -9.69 -31.26
N ARG A 168 39.90 -9.46 -31.65
CA ARG A 168 39.55 -8.95 -32.99
C ARG A 168 40.06 -7.57 -33.30
N GLU A 169 40.05 -6.65 -32.33
CA GLU A 169 40.65 -5.32 -32.51
C GLU A 169 42.13 -5.43 -32.91
N VAL A 170 42.81 -6.51 -32.51
CA VAL A 170 44.23 -6.78 -32.80
C VAL A 170 44.40 -7.77 -33.96
N GLY A 171 43.33 -8.09 -34.70
CA GLY A 171 43.37 -8.90 -35.93
C GLY A 171 43.19 -10.41 -35.74
N ALA A 172 42.77 -10.89 -34.57
CA ALA A 172 42.53 -12.31 -34.34
C ALA A 172 41.26 -12.81 -35.05
N HIS A 173 41.37 -13.98 -35.70
CA HIS A 173 40.24 -14.70 -36.27
C HIS A 173 39.67 -15.71 -35.26
N ILE A 174 38.33 -15.74 -35.14
CA ILE A 174 37.59 -16.48 -34.10
C ILE A 174 36.53 -17.34 -34.77
N VAL A 175 36.58 -18.64 -34.52
CA VAL A 175 35.70 -19.65 -35.14
C VAL A 175 35.05 -20.54 -34.08
N VAL A 176 33.96 -21.21 -34.44
CA VAL A 176 33.37 -22.30 -33.65
C VAL A 176 33.62 -23.61 -34.37
N GLU A 177 33.86 -24.68 -33.61
CA GLU A 177 33.84 -26.05 -34.10
C GLU A 177 32.54 -26.73 -33.62
N PRO A 178 31.50 -26.81 -34.45
CA PRO A 178 30.20 -27.33 -34.01
C PRO A 178 30.25 -28.81 -33.62
N THR A 179 31.23 -29.56 -34.12
CA THR A 179 31.36 -30.99 -33.79
C THR A 179 32.06 -31.25 -32.46
N ALA A 180 32.77 -30.27 -31.90
CA ALA A 180 33.32 -30.32 -30.56
C ALA A 180 32.23 -30.00 -29.53
N ARG A 181 31.83 -30.97 -28.70
CA ARG A 181 30.69 -30.85 -27.78
C ARG A 181 31.13 -30.75 -26.34
N VAL A 182 30.45 -29.88 -25.60
CA VAL A 182 30.67 -29.67 -24.17
C VAL A 182 29.32 -29.57 -23.47
N LEU A 183 29.14 -30.33 -22.39
CA LEU A 183 27.94 -30.31 -21.56
C LEU A 183 28.11 -29.32 -20.41
N ARG A 184 27.09 -28.51 -20.14
CA ARG A 184 27.08 -27.53 -19.05
C ARG A 184 26.08 -27.95 -17.99
N GLU A 185 26.54 -28.12 -16.74
CA GLU A 185 25.70 -28.51 -15.61
C GLU A 185 24.59 -27.47 -15.35
N ASP A 186 24.97 -26.19 -15.23
CA ASP A 186 24.04 -25.09 -15.04
C ASP A 186 23.89 -24.25 -16.32
N PRO A 187 22.87 -24.49 -17.17
CA PRO A 187 22.59 -23.61 -18.29
C PRO A 187 22.25 -22.18 -17.79
N PRO A 188 22.58 -21.12 -18.55
CA PRO A 188 22.31 -19.77 -18.12
C PRO A 188 20.80 -19.56 -17.86
N ARG A 189 20.46 -19.01 -16.68
CA ARG A 189 19.07 -18.73 -16.23
C ARG A 189 18.21 -17.90 -17.20
N ARG A 190 18.81 -17.32 -18.22
CA ARG A 190 18.10 -16.60 -19.28
C ARG A 190 17.32 -17.54 -20.19
N ASP A 191 17.85 -18.73 -20.46
CA ASP A 191 17.26 -19.71 -21.39
C ASP A 191 16.20 -20.58 -20.72
N THR A 192 16.03 -20.43 -19.41
CA THR A 192 15.01 -21.13 -18.65
C THR A 192 13.67 -20.37 -18.69
N VAL A 193 13.69 -19.04 -18.84
CA VAL A 193 12.53 -18.13 -18.75
C VAL A 193 11.83 -17.94 -20.11
N HIS A 194 10.53 -18.20 -20.18
CA HIS A 194 9.72 -18.16 -21.41
C HIS A 194 9.08 -16.79 -21.71
N ARG A 195 8.82 -16.51 -23.00
CA ARG A 195 7.97 -15.42 -23.53
C ARG A 195 8.46 -13.98 -23.22
N LEU A 196 7.54 -13.02 -23.06
CA LEU A 196 7.83 -11.59 -22.86
C LEU A 196 8.84 -11.32 -21.74
N GLY A 197 8.77 -12.08 -20.64
CA GLY A 197 9.65 -11.94 -19.47
C GLY A 197 11.12 -12.27 -19.77
N GLY A 198 11.39 -13.30 -20.58
CA GLY A 198 12.76 -13.72 -20.93
C GLY A 198 13.52 -12.70 -21.81
N THR A 199 12.79 -11.85 -22.55
CA THR A 199 13.40 -10.76 -23.35
C THR A 199 13.75 -9.53 -22.52
N LEU A 200 13.01 -9.31 -21.42
CA LEU A 200 13.18 -8.16 -20.52
C LEU A 200 14.17 -8.45 -19.39
N TYR A 201 14.21 -9.69 -18.89
CA TYR A 201 15.01 -10.07 -17.74
C TYR A 201 16.49 -10.32 -18.09
N LEU A 202 17.41 -9.77 -17.28
CA LEU A 202 18.78 -10.26 -17.18
C LEU A 202 19.17 -10.56 -15.72
N PRO A 203 19.86 -11.69 -15.46
CA PRO A 203 20.46 -11.96 -14.15
C PRO A 203 21.32 -10.80 -13.65
N ALA A 204 21.32 -10.56 -12.34
CA ALA A 204 21.98 -9.40 -11.72
C ALA A 204 23.46 -9.25 -12.11
N GLU A 205 24.20 -10.36 -12.20
CA GLU A 205 25.62 -10.33 -12.60
C GLU A 205 25.81 -9.95 -14.07
N GLN A 206 24.95 -10.47 -14.95
CA GLN A 206 24.96 -10.16 -16.37
C GLN A 206 24.54 -8.70 -16.61
N ARG A 207 23.52 -8.20 -15.88
CA ARG A 207 23.11 -6.80 -15.93
C ARG A 207 24.25 -5.87 -15.54
N VAL A 208 24.96 -6.17 -14.45
CA VAL A 208 26.12 -5.37 -14.02
C VAL A 208 27.22 -5.37 -15.09
N SER A 209 27.52 -6.54 -15.65
CA SER A 209 28.54 -6.70 -16.70
C SER A 209 28.16 -5.97 -17.99
N GLN A 210 26.90 -6.02 -18.39
CA GLN A 210 26.38 -5.28 -19.56
C GLN A 210 26.58 -3.77 -19.38
N ILE A 211 26.20 -3.23 -18.22
CA ILE A 211 26.26 -1.79 -17.96
C ILE A 211 27.70 -1.30 -17.95
N ARG A 212 28.58 -2.00 -17.22
CA ARG A 212 30.01 -1.68 -17.16
C ARG A 212 30.65 -1.72 -18.53
N ARG A 213 30.39 -2.78 -19.30
CA ARG A 213 30.92 -2.95 -20.66
C ARG A 213 30.43 -1.85 -21.60
N ARG A 214 29.15 -1.47 -21.53
CA ARG A 214 28.58 -0.38 -22.34
C ARG A 214 29.28 0.95 -22.05
N LEU A 215 29.35 1.34 -20.78
CA LEU A 215 29.97 2.60 -20.38
C LEU A 215 31.49 2.60 -20.63
N ALA A 216 32.16 1.46 -20.49
CA ALA A 216 33.59 1.35 -20.73
C ALA A 216 33.96 1.54 -22.22
N THR A 217 33.11 1.12 -23.15
CA THR A 217 33.45 1.05 -24.59
C THR A 217 33.04 2.29 -25.39
N VAL A 218 32.18 3.14 -24.85
CA VAL A 218 31.69 4.36 -25.50
C VAL A 218 32.66 5.54 -25.30
N THR A 219 32.62 6.52 -26.20
CA THR A 219 33.39 7.76 -26.09
C THR A 219 33.11 8.48 -24.77
N PRO A 220 34.11 9.13 -24.14
CA PRO A 220 33.93 9.81 -22.85
C PRO A 220 32.79 10.82 -22.83
N LEU A 221 32.58 11.55 -23.93
CA LEU A 221 31.52 12.56 -24.05
C LEU A 221 30.10 11.96 -24.03
N ALA A 222 29.92 10.73 -24.50
CA ALA A 222 28.63 10.06 -24.51
C ALA A 222 28.31 9.29 -23.21
N VAL A 223 29.28 9.19 -22.27
CA VAL A 223 29.09 8.56 -20.96
C VAL A 223 27.97 9.21 -20.13
N PRO A 224 27.93 10.54 -19.91
CA PRO A 224 26.88 11.14 -19.08
C PRO A 224 25.48 10.91 -19.65
N PHE A 225 25.31 11.03 -20.97
CA PHE A 225 24.03 10.78 -21.64
C PHE A 225 23.59 9.32 -21.53
N LEU A 226 24.50 8.36 -21.73
CA LEU A 226 24.16 6.94 -21.57
C LEU A 226 23.94 6.55 -20.12
N TRP A 227 24.68 7.15 -19.18
CA TRP A 227 24.50 6.92 -17.75
C TRP A 227 23.09 7.34 -17.32
N LEU A 228 22.63 8.52 -17.72
CA LEU A 228 21.26 8.98 -17.47
C LEU A 228 20.22 8.08 -18.17
N GLY A 229 20.44 7.75 -19.44
CA GLY A 229 19.55 6.85 -20.18
C GLY A 229 19.46 5.43 -19.58
N MET A 230 20.46 4.99 -18.84
CA MET A 230 20.48 3.67 -18.18
C MET A 230 19.70 3.66 -16.86
N TRP A 231 19.59 4.80 -16.17
CA TRP A 231 18.64 4.97 -15.07
C TRP A 231 17.19 4.83 -15.56
N ILE A 232 16.86 5.57 -16.63
CA ILE A 232 15.52 5.49 -17.24
C ILE A 232 15.25 4.06 -17.71
N ALA A 233 16.21 3.39 -18.37
CA ALA A 233 16.05 2.02 -18.82
C ALA A 233 15.88 1.03 -17.65
N ALA A 234 16.56 1.23 -16.51
CA ALA A 234 16.39 0.39 -15.32
C ALA A 234 14.99 0.56 -14.73
N LEU A 235 14.47 1.79 -14.66
CA LEU A 235 13.11 2.07 -14.19
C LEU A 235 12.05 1.47 -15.13
N LEU A 236 12.18 1.67 -16.45
CA LEU A 236 11.28 1.09 -17.43
C LEU A 236 11.28 -0.44 -17.40
N ARG A 237 12.42 -1.07 -17.10
CA ARG A 237 12.50 -2.53 -16.94
C ARG A 237 11.92 -3.01 -15.62
N LEU A 238 12.08 -2.26 -14.52
CA LEU A 238 11.37 -2.53 -13.27
C LEU A 238 9.87 -2.54 -13.50
N ILE A 239 9.33 -1.51 -14.17
CA ILE A 239 7.91 -1.42 -14.53
C ILE A 239 7.53 -2.58 -15.44
N GLY A 240 8.28 -2.82 -16.53
CA GLY A 240 7.98 -3.88 -17.49
C GLY A 240 7.99 -5.29 -16.88
N LEU A 241 8.95 -5.60 -16.00
CA LEU A 241 9.01 -6.88 -15.30
C LEU A 241 7.93 -7.01 -14.22
N THR A 242 7.55 -5.91 -13.57
CA THR A 242 6.41 -5.88 -12.64
C THR A 242 5.10 -6.15 -13.37
N VAL A 243 4.88 -5.50 -14.52
CA VAL A 243 3.73 -5.76 -15.41
C VAL A 243 3.70 -7.23 -15.77
N VAL A 244 4.82 -7.80 -16.21
CA VAL A 244 4.97 -9.23 -16.59
C VAL A 244 4.96 -10.21 -15.39
N LYS A 245 4.63 -9.72 -14.18
CA LYS A 245 4.46 -10.50 -12.93
C LYS A 245 5.74 -11.09 -12.35
N ALA A 246 6.87 -10.43 -12.58
CA ALA A 246 8.16 -10.73 -11.97
C ALA A 246 8.75 -9.50 -11.26
N PRO A 247 8.09 -8.98 -10.21
CA PRO A 247 8.56 -7.80 -9.49
C PRO A 247 9.90 -8.03 -8.76
N ASP A 248 10.19 -9.26 -8.34
CA ASP A 248 11.47 -9.66 -7.75
C ASP A 248 12.62 -9.63 -8.77
N ALA A 249 12.36 -10.13 -9.99
CA ALA A 249 13.28 -10.03 -11.11
C ALA A 249 13.50 -8.56 -11.51
N GLY A 250 12.42 -7.77 -11.54
CA GLY A 250 12.46 -6.32 -11.78
C GLY A 250 13.30 -5.58 -10.76
N ALA A 251 13.05 -5.80 -9.47
CA ALA A 251 13.80 -5.18 -8.38
C ALA A 251 15.26 -5.64 -8.37
N GLY A 252 15.51 -6.94 -8.54
CA GLY A 252 16.86 -7.49 -8.61
C GLY A 252 17.68 -6.89 -9.76
N GLU A 253 17.04 -6.69 -10.91
CA GLU A 253 17.66 -6.06 -12.06
C GLU A 253 17.88 -4.55 -11.85
N PHE A 254 16.92 -3.84 -11.26
CA PHE A 254 17.03 -2.43 -10.93
C PHE A 254 18.20 -2.18 -9.97
N PHE A 255 18.28 -2.90 -8.86
CA PHE A 255 19.39 -2.77 -7.91
C PHE A 255 20.73 -3.23 -8.50
N ALA A 256 20.73 -4.22 -9.40
CA ALA A 256 21.93 -4.57 -10.16
C ALA A 256 22.38 -3.42 -11.07
N ALA A 257 21.43 -2.73 -11.71
CA ALA A 257 21.72 -1.56 -12.53
C ALA A 257 22.26 -0.40 -11.71
N VAL A 258 21.63 -0.07 -10.58
CA VAL A 258 22.08 0.90 -9.58
C VAL A 258 23.52 0.61 -9.16
N ARG A 259 23.81 -0.63 -8.73
CA ARG A 259 25.15 -1.06 -8.32
C ARG A 259 26.19 -0.86 -9.43
N ALA A 260 25.81 -1.12 -10.68
CA ALA A 260 26.69 -0.95 -11.81
C ALA A 260 26.95 0.53 -12.14
N LEU A 261 25.92 1.38 -12.09
CA LEU A 261 25.98 2.81 -12.39
C LEU A 261 26.79 3.60 -11.36
N PHE A 262 26.80 3.18 -10.09
CA PHE A 262 27.67 3.76 -9.06
C PHE A 262 29.11 3.22 -9.08
N SER A 263 29.40 2.17 -9.85
CA SER A 263 30.72 1.50 -9.88
C SER A 263 31.76 2.17 -10.81
N TRP A 264 31.95 3.49 -10.69
CA TRP A 264 32.87 4.28 -11.54
C TRP A 264 34.30 3.73 -11.58
N GLY A 265 34.83 3.26 -10.45
CA GLY A 265 36.16 2.65 -10.38
C GLY A 265 36.29 1.38 -11.22
N ALA A 266 35.24 0.55 -11.26
CA ALA A 266 35.21 -0.66 -12.08
C ALA A 266 35.13 -0.33 -13.58
N ILE A 267 34.35 0.69 -13.96
CA ILE A 267 34.26 1.17 -15.35
C ILE A 267 35.63 1.70 -15.82
N GLY A 268 36.31 2.48 -14.98
CA GLY A 268 37.67 2.96 -15.23
C GLY A 268 38.69 1.82 -15.34
N HIS A 269 38.56 0.79 -14.50
CA HIS A 269 39.37 -0.42 -14.57
C HIS A 269 39.21 -1.12 -15.92
N THR A 270 37.99 -1.43 -16.35
CA THR A 270 37.70 -2.10 -17.64
C THR A 270 38.28 -1.32 -18.81
N ARG A 271 38.18 0.02 -18.80
CA ARG A 271 38.80 0.89 -19.83
C ARG A 271 40.32 0.76 -19.86
N ARG A 272 40.97 0.87 -18.70
CA ARG A 272 42.44 0.79 -18.58
C ARG A 272 42.94 -0.60 -18.95
N PHE A 273 42.27 -1.64 -18.47
CA PHE A 273 42.56 -3.04 -18.76
C PHE A 273 42.49 -3.34 -20.26
N ALA A 274 41.44 -2.87 -20.94
CA ALA A 274 41.31 -2.99 -22.39
C ALA A 274 42.44 -2.26 -23.14
N ALA A 275 42.76 -1.02 -22.73
CA ALA A 275 43.81 -0.23 -23.38
C ALA A 275 45.21 -0.82 -23.16
N GLN A 276 45.51 -1.34 -21.96
CA GLN A 276 46.79 -1.96 -21.63
C GLN A 276 47.01 -3.26 -22.41
N GLY A 277 46.03 -4.17 -22.39
CA GLY A 277 46.13 -5.44 -23.13
C GLY A 277 46.30 -5.23 -24.63
N ARG A 278 45.55 -4.28 -25.20
CA ARG A 278 45.68 -3.91 -26.62
C ARG A 278 47.07 -3.37 -26.96
N LYS A 279 47.62 -2.49 -26.12
CA LYS A 279 48.99 -1.95 -26.30
C LYS A 279 50.04 -3.06 -26.23
N ALA A 280 49.91 -4.00 -25.30
CA ALA A 280 50.84 -5.11 -25.15
C ALA A 280 50.81 -6.05 -26.37
N ALA A 281 49.62 -6.44 -26.83
CA ALA A 281 49.46 -7.32 -27.99
C ALA A 281 50.02 -6.68 -29.28
N LEU A 282 49.73 -5.39 -29.52
CA LEU A 282 50.27 -4.68 -30.69
C LEU A 282 51.79 -4.52 -30.61
N ALA A 283 52.34 -4.28 -29.41
CA ALA A 283 53.79 -4.20 -29.22
C ALA A 283 54.50 -5.54 -29.47
N ARG A 284 53.85 -6.68 -29.21
CA ARG A 284 54.37 -8.00 -29.61
C ARG A 284 54.29 -8.19 -31.11
N LEU A 285 53.12 -7.99 -31.72
CA LEU A 285 52.94 -8.17 -33.17
C LEU A 285 53.92 -7.32 -33.98
N HIS A 286 54.21 -6.10 -33.52
CA HIS A 286 55.19 -5.22 -34.15
C HIS A 286 56.63 -5.71 -33.96
N ARG A 287 56.99 -6.24 -32.78
CA ARG A 287 58.31 -6.86 -32.54
C ARG A 287 58.54 -8.13 -33.34
N ASP A 288 57.47 -8.89 -33.59
CA ASP A 288 57.51 -10.14 -34.33
C ASP A 288 57.41 -9.92 -35.86
N GLU A 289 57.48 -8.65 -36.32
CA GLU A 289 57.38 -8.22 -37.72
C GLU A 289 56.09 -8.66 -38.45
N GLN A 290 55.07 -9.08 -37.69
CA GLN A 290 53.78 -9.53 -38.21
C GLN A 290 52.90 -8.37 -38.70
N ILE A 291 53.14 -7.15 -38.21
CA ILE A 291 52.38 -5.95 -38.60
C ILE A 291 53.30 -4.78 -38.97
N ARG A 292 52.99 -4.12 -40.10
CA ARG A 292 53.69 -2.90 -40.55
C ARG A 292 53.10 -1.62 -39.95
N SER A 293 51.79 -1.61 -39.69
CA SER A 293 51.05 -0.44 -39.18
C SER A 293 50.04 -0.83 -38.10
N THR A 294 50.23 -0.29 -36.90
CA THR A 294 49.34 -0.49 -35.74
C THR A 294 47.95 0.11 -35.97
N SER A 295 47.87 1.26 -36.66
CA SER A 295 46.61 1.98 -36.88
C SER A 295 45.71 1.28 -37.90
N GLU A 296 46.28 0.66 -38.93
CA GLU A 296 45.57 -0.10 -39.94
C GLU A 296 44.94 -1.36 -39.34
N VAL A 297 45.70 -2.12 -38.54
CA VAL A 297 45.19 -3.31 -37.83
C VAL A 297 44.01 -2.94 -36.92
N LEU A 298 44.15 -1.85 -36.15
CA LEU A 298 43.08 -1.37 -35.28
C LEU A 298 41.86 -0.85 -36.04
N ARG A 299 42.04 -0.30 -37.23
CA ARG A 299 40.95 0.17 -38.08
C ARG A 299 40.21 -1.02 -38.69
N ALA A 300 40.95 -1.97 -39.27
CA ALA A 300 40.41 -3.20 -39.84
C ALA A 300 39.72 -4.07 -38.77
N GLY A 301 40.33 -4.23 -37.60
CA GLY A 301 39.76 -4.97 -36.48
C GLY A 301 38.47 -4.34 -35.95
N ARG A 302 38.44 -3.01 -35.78
CA ARG A 302 37.20 -2.29 -35.38
C ARG A 302 36.11 -2.33 -36.46
N GLN A 303 36.49 -2.29 -37.74
CA GLN A 303 35.55 -2.48 -38.84
C GLN A 303 34.99 -3.90 -38.83
N SER A 304 35.82 -4.93 -38.69
CA SER A 304 35.40 -6.34 -38.56
C SER A 304 34.45 -6.52 -37.37
N GLU A 305 34.78 -5.95 -36.21
CA GLU A 305 33.90 -5.97 -35.04
C GLU A 305 32.54 -5.34 -35.36
N ALA A 306 32.51 -4.17 -36.00
CA ALA A 306 31.28 -3.46 -36.34
C ALA A 306 30.39 -4.23 -37.33
N HIS A 307 30.98 -4.97 -38.28
CA HIS A 307 30.24 -5.83 -39.22
C HIS A 307 29.66 -7.08 -38.56
N MET A 308 30.36 -7.63 -37.56
CA MET A 308 29.96 -8.82 -36.81
C MET A 308 29.01 -8.50 -35.63
N MET A 309 28.74 -7.23 -35.34
CA MET A 309 27.74 -6.84 -34.33
C MET A 309 26.33 -7.13 -34.82
N LEU A 310 25.48 -7.62 -33.91
CA LEU A 310 24.09 -7.90 -34.21
C LEU A 310 23.36 -6.58 -34.55
N ARG A 311 22.70 -6.52 -35.71
CA ARG A 311 21.92 -5.34 -36.11
C ARG A 311 20.65 -5.23 -35.25
N GLY A 312 20.11 -4.02 -35.16
CA GLY A 312 18.88 -3.78 -34.38
C GLY A 312 17.65 -4.54 -34.91
N SER A 313 17.57 -4.76 -36.22
CA SER A 313 16.55 -5.59 -36.86
C SER A 313 16.61 -7.04 -36.38
N ASP A 314 17.82 -7.60 -36.37
CA ASP A 314 18.06 -9.02 -36.09
C ASP A 314 17.86 -9.29 -34.60
N LEU A 315 18.24 -8.33 -33.75
CA LEU A 315 17.93 -8.37 -32.31
C LEU A 315 16.42 -8.39 -32.04
N ARG A 316 15.64 -7.59 -32.76
CA ARG A 316 14.17 -7.58 -32.63
C ARG A 316 13.56 -8.86 -33.18
N ALA A 317 14.08 -9.40 -34.28
CA ALA A 317 13.64 -10.66 -34.83
C ALA A 317 13.90 -11.81 -33.83
N GLN A 318 15.11 -11.88 -33.28
CA GLN A 318 15.47 -12.86 -32.26
C GLN A 318 14.61 -12.74 -31.00
N ARG A 319 14.34 -11.52 -30.52
CA ARG A 319 13.43 -11.31 -29.37
C ARG A 319 12.00 -11.70 -29.67
N ARG A 320 11.50 -11.46 -30.89
CA ARG A 320 10.17 -11.92 -31.32
C ARG A 320 10.13 -13.45 -31.37
N SER A 321 11.15 -14.10 -31.92
CA SER A 321 11.25 -15.57 -31.91
C SER A 321 11.24 -16.14 -30.49
N ALA A 322 12.03 -15.54 -29.58
CA ALA A 322 12.04 -15.93 -28.17
C ALA A 322 10.70 -15.68 -27.45
N MET A 323 9.88 -14.73 -27.93
CA MET A 323 8.53 -14.52 -27.40
C MET A 323 7.53 -15.58 -27.88
N THR A 324 7.69 -16.07 -29.11
CA THR A 324 6.80 -17.06 -29.76
C THR A 324 7.28 -18.50 -29.65
N ALA A 325 8.51 -18.73 -29.17
CA ALA A 325 9.08 -20.05 -28.98
C ALA A 325 8.26 -20.85 -27.96
N GLU A 326 7.35 -21.68 -28.45
CA GLU A 326 6.60 -22.66 -27.69
C GLU A 326 7.18 -24.02 -28.05
N THR A 327 8.07 -24.53 -27.20
CA THR A 327 8.62 -25.87 -27.37
C THR A 327 7.96 -26.81 -26.37
N VAL A 328 7.35 -27.85 -26.94
CA VAL A 328 6.78 -29.02 -26.26
C VAL A 328 7.80 -29.50 -25.23
N SER A 329 7.50 -29.34 -23.95
CA SER A 329 8.21 -30.08 -22.93
C SER A 329 7.92 -31.55 -23.16
N VAL A 330 8.89 -32.31 -23.65
CA VAL A 330 8.81 -33.77 -23.61
C VAL A 330 8.62 -34.14 -22.14
N PRO A 331 7.54 -34.85 -21.77
CA PRO A 331 7.35 -35.32 -20.41
C PRO A 331 8.58 -36.12 -20.00
N ARG A 332 9.12 -35.86 -18.82
CA ARG A 332 10.14 -36.70 -18.19
C ARG A 332 9.53 -38.09 -17.90
N THR A 333 9.44 -38.97 -18.89
CA THR A 333 9.55 -40.39 -18.63
C THR A 333 11.01 -40.64 -18.26
N ARG A 334 11.25 -41.11 -17.04
CA ARG A 334 12.58 -41.49 -16.53
C ARG A 334 13.38 -42.19 -17.63
N PHE A 335 14.40 -41.52 -18.15
CA PHE A 335 15.48 -42.23 -18.85
C PHE A 335 16.38 -42.82 -17.76
N THR A 336 15.96 -43.96 -17.22
CA THR A 336 16.90 -44.85 -16.54
C THR A 336 17.55 -45.68 -17.65
N PRO A 337 18.88 -45.68 -17.81
CA PRO A 337 19.51 -46.55 -18.79
C PRO A 337 19.26 -47.99 -18.33
N GLY A 338 18.36 -48.69 -19.03
CA GLY A 338 18.06 -50.11 -18.83
C GLY A 338 16.83 -50.41 -17.99
N PHE A 339 15.63 -50.30 -18.58
CA PHE A 339 14.48 -51.15 -18.23
C PHE A 339 13.40 -51.01 -19.31
N TYR A 340 13.19 -52.04 -20.12
CA TYR A 340 12.03 -52.15 -21.02
C TYR A 340 10.95 -52.94 -20.30
N GLY A 341 9.86 -52.28 -19.91
CA GLY A 341 8.65 -52.90 -19.40
C GLY A 341 7.49 -51.92 -19.48
N GLU A 342 6.42 -52.28 -20.19
CA GLU A 342 5.16 -51.54 -20.16
C GLU A 342 4.50 -51.69 -18.77
N PRO A 343 3.88 -50.62 -18.23
CA PRO A 343 3.20 -50.70 -16.94
C PRO A 343 1.90 -51.51 -17.04
N GLU A 344 1.75 -52.50 -16.17
CA GLU A 344 0.67 -53.51 -16.19
C GLU A 344 -0.59 -53.15 -15.38
N ASP A 345 -0.65 -52.02 -14.65
CA ASP A 345 -1.73 -51.78 -13.67
C ASP A 345 -2.68 -50.63 -14.04
N THR A 346 -3.99 -50.91 -14.05
CA THR A 346 -5.07 -49.98 -14.43
C THR A 346 -5.29 -48.85 -13.42
N ALA A 347 -4.93 -49.06 -12.15
CA ALA A 347 -5.09 -48.05 -11.09
C ALA A 347 -4.03 -46.93 -11.16
N GLU A 348 -2.84 -47.20 -11.69
CA GLU A 348 -1.84 -46.17 -11.99
C GLU A 348 -2.19 -45.35 -13.23
N ARG A 349 -3.03 -45.89 -14.12
CA ARG A 349 -3.53 -45.18 -15.30
C ARG A 349 -4.60 -44.16 -14.93
N GLU A 350 -5.55 -44.51 -14.05
CA GLU A 350 -6.56 -43.58 -13.53
C GLU A 350 -5.93 -42.45 -12.68
N ASN A 351 -4.97 -42.74 -11.80
CA ASN A 351 -4.28 -41.71 -11.03
C ASN A 351 -3.43 -40.77 -11.90
N ASN A 352 -2.87 -41.26 -13.01
CA ASN A 352 -2.16 -40.41 -13.96
C ASN A 352 -3.11 -39.59 -14.83
N GLU A 353 -4.29 -40.12 -15.17
CA GLU A 353 -5.32 -39.38 -15.90
C GLU A 353 -5.97 -38.29 -15.02
N ASP A 354 -6.21 -38.55 -13.74
CA ASP A 354 -6.66 -37.54 -12.76
C ASP A 354 -5.58 -36.49 -12.48
N ALA A 355 -4.30 -36.87 -12.37
CA ALA A 355 -3.20 -35.91 -12.26
C ALA A 355 -3.03 -35.08 -13.55
N LEU A 356 -3.25 -35.66 -14.73
CA LEU A 356 -3.19 -34.96 -16.02
C LEU A 356 -4.39 -34.01 -16.21
N LEU A 357 -5.57 -34.35 -15.68
CA LEU A 357 -6.74 -33.48 -15.66
C LEU A 357 -6.65 -32.39 -14.57
N GLU A 358 -5.99 -32.67 -13.44
CA GLU A 358 -5.74 -31.70 -12.37
C GLU A 358 -4.66 -30.67 -12.77
N ILE A 359 -3.66 -31.08 -13.55
CA ILE A 359 -2.68 -30.18 -14.20
C ILE A 359 -3.35 -29.31 -15.30
N GLY A 360 -4.46 -29.78 -15.86
CA GLY A 360 -5.30 -29.03 -16.80
C GLY A 360 -6.38 -28.16 -16.16
N ALA A 361 -6.68 -28.36 -14.86
CA ALA A 361 -7.79 -27.74 -14.12
C ALA A 361 -7.34 -26.73 -13.04
N SER A 362 -6.06 -26.33 -13.00
CA SER A 362 -5.54 -25.52 -11.90
C SER A 362 -5.06 -24.12 -12.26
N ASP A 363 -5.04 -23.74 -13.53
CA ASP A 363 -4.18 -22.63 -13.95
C ASP A 363 -4.91 -21.56 -14.78
N GLY A 364 -6.22 -21.39 -14.63
CA GLY A 364 -6.94 -20.30 -15.28
C GLY A 364 -8.32 -20.00 -14.71
N GLU A 365 -8.38 -19.44 -13.49
CA GLU A 365 -9.23 -18.28 -13.12
C GLU A 365 -10.51 -17.98 -13.94
N PHE A 366 -10.27 -17.61 -15.20
CA PHE A 366 -11.25 -17.07 -16.15
C PHE A 366 -11.68 -18.04 -17.25
N ASP A 367 -10.92 -19.10 -17.56
CA ASP A 367 -11.27 -20.08 -18.60
C ASP A 367 -12.15 -21.23 -18.04
N GLU A 368 -12.28 -21.34 -16.72
CA GLU A 368 -12.97 -22.46 -16.05
C GLU A 368 -14.36 -22.14 -15.49
N MET A 369 -14.92 -20.95 -15.76
CA MET A 369 -16.29 -20.63 -15.31
C MET A 369 -17.42 -21.53 -15.87
N PRO A 370 -17.28 -22.38 -16.91
CA PRO A 370 -18.40 -23.23 -17.31
C PRO A 370 -18.53 -24.58 -16.57
N SER A 371 -17.50 -25.12 -15.88
CA SER A 371 -17.50 -26.56 -15.52
C SER A 371 -17.91 -26.92 -14.07
N ARG A 372 -18.16 -25.94 -13.19
CA ARG A 372 -18.62 -26.23 -11.80
C ARG A 372 -20.11 -26.57 -11.75
N ARG A 373 -20.44 -27.70 -11.07
CA ARG A 373 -21.79 -28.27 -10.86
C ARG A 373 -22.85 -27.18 -10.58
N SER A 374 -23.95 -27.21 -11.32
CA SER A 374 -25.05 -26.22 -11.29
C SER A 374 -25.68 -25.97 -9.91
N GLY A 375 -25.61 -26.94 -8.98
CA GLY A 375 -26.21 -26.84 -7.65
C GLY A 375 -25.60 -25.80 -6.73
N ASP A 376 -24.27 -25.58 -6.79
CA ASP A 376 -23.58 -24.60 -5.92
C ASP A 376 -23.98 -23.16 -6.25
N ARG A 377 -24.23 -22.88 -7.53
CA ARG A 377 -24.64 -21.55 -8.01
C ARG A 377 -26.07 -21.24 -7.62
N LEU A 378 -26.96 -22.23 -7.67
CA LEU A 378 -28.35 -22.06 -7.27
C LEU A 378 -28.47 -21.75 -5.77
N GLY A 379 -27.73 -22.46 -4.91
CA GLY A 379 -27.73 -22.21 -3.47
C GLY A 379 -27.24 -20.80 -3.12
N LEU A 380 -26.12 -20.36 -3.72
CA LEU A 380 -25.62 -19.00 -3.57
C LEU A 380 -26.64 -17.97 -4.06
N PHE A 381 -27.21 -18.17 -5.26
CA PHE A 381 -28.19 -17.26 -5.84
C PHE A 381 -29.43 -17.08 -4.95
N LEU A 382 -30.02 -18.18 -4.47
CA LEU A 382 -31.20 -18.12 -3.60
C LEU A 382 -30.90 -17.44 -2.26
N MET A 383 -29.73 -17.72 -1.68
CA MET A 383 -29.29 -17.06 -0.44
C MET A 383 -29.12 -15.56 -0.62
N LEU A 384 -28.43 -15.12 -1.68
CA LEU A 384 -28.23 -13.70 -1.97
C LEU A 384 -29.55 -12.99 -2.28
N LEU A 385 -30.45 -13.65 -3.03
CA LEU A 385 -31.77 -13.11 -3.34
C LEU A 385 -32.60 -12.90 -2.06
N ALA A 386 -32.61 -13.89 -1.15
CA ALA A 386 -33.33 -13.79 0.11
C ALA A 386 -32.78 -12.68 1.00
N LEU A 387 -31.45 -12.60 1.17
CA LEU A 387 -30.81 -11.56 1.97
C LEU A 387 -30.97 -10.16 1.37
N ALA A 388 -30.89 -10.03 0.04
CA ALA A 388 -31.18 -8.77 -0.64
C ALA A 388 -32.64 -8.34 -0.42
N GLY A 389 -33.59 -9.27 -0.51
CA GLY A 389 -35.00 -8.99 -0.22
C GLY A 389 -35.24 -8.50 1.21
N VAL A 390 -34.63 -9.15 2.21
CA VAL A 390 -34.71 -8.71 3.61
C VAL A 390 -34.09 -7.32 3.78
N SER A 391 -32.92 -7.09 3.16
CA SER A 391 -32.23 -5.81 3.27
C SER A 391 -33.02 -4.65 2.64
N LEU A 392 -33.53 -4.84 1.42
CA LEU A 392 -34.35 -3.84 0.73
C LEU A 392 -35.63 -3.52 1.49
N LEU A 393 -36.24 -4.52 2.14
CA LEU A 393 -37.44 -4.32 2.95
C LEU A 393 -37.12 -3.55 4.24
N ALA A 394 -36.00 -3.87 4.90
CA ALA A 394 -35.61 -3.25 6.15
C ALA A 394 -35.08 -1.82 6.01
N PHE A 395 -34.47 -1.49 4.86
CA PHE A 395 -33.90 -0.17 4.58
C PHE A 395 -34.65 0.57 3.48
N ARG A 396 -35.94 0.27 3.31
CA ARG A 396 -36.78 0.86 2.26
C ARG A 396 -36.81 2.40 2.32
N ASP A 397 -36.69 2.97 3.51
CA ASP A 397 -36.72 4.43 3.74
C ASP A 397 -35.42 5.10 3.25
N LEU A 398 -34.32 4.34 3.10
CA LEU A 398 -33.05 4.82 2.56
C LEU A 398 -32.96 4.71 1.03
N LEU A 399 -33.92 4.06 0.36
CA LEU A 399 -33.85 3.84 -1.10
C LEU A 399 -33.93 5.14 -1.91
N SER A 400 -34.54 6.19 -1.35
CA SER A 400 -34.62 7.53 -1.94
C SER A 400 -33.65 8.53 -1.32
N ALA A 401 -32.79 8.09 -0.38
CA ALA A 401 -31.87 9.00 0.31
C ALA A 401 -30.66 9.34 -0.57
N GLU A 402 -30.27 10.61 -0.59
CA GLU A 402 -29.04 11.05 -1.28
C GLU A 402 -27.79 10.72 -0.47
N ALA A 403 -27.91 10.82 0.86
CA ALA A 403 -26.86 10.49 1.82
C ALA A 403 -27.45 9.81 3.07
N ILE A 404 -26.57 9.30 3.93
CA ILE A 404 -26.94 8.79 5.26
C ILE A 404 -26.40 9.78 6.28
N THR A 405 -27.23 10.12 7.26
CA THR A 405 -26.88 10.95 8.41
C THR A 405 -27.27 10.24 9.71
N GLY A 406 -26.78 10.74 10.84
CA GLY A 406 -27.10 10.22 12.17
C GLY A 406 -26.16 9.11 12.65
N GLY A 407 -26.07 8.93 13.97
CA GLY A 407 -25.06 8.09 14.59
C GLY A 407 -23.64 8.55 14.22
N ALA A 408 -22.81 7.62 13.75
CA ALA A 408 -21.46 7.90 13.27
C ALA A 408 -21.40 8.26 11.77
N ALA A 409 -22.53 8.21 11.05
CA ALA A 409 -22.56 8.42 9.60
C ALA A 409 -22.54 9.91 9.23
N LEU A 410 -21.64 10.25 8.30
CA LEU A 410 -21.55 11.56 7.66
C LEU A 410 -21.61 11.41 6.13
N PRO A 411 -22.17 12.39 5.39
CA PRO A 411 -22.09 12.41 3.93
C PRO A 411 -20.66 12.64 3.44
N VAL A 412 -20.42 12.35 2.17
CA VAL A 412 -19.22 12.76 1.42
C VAL A 412 -19.61 13.94 0.52
N ALA A 413 -18.70 14.91 0.32
CA ALA A 413 -18.95 16.02 -0.60
C ALA A 413 -19.45 15.56 -1.98
N GLY A 414 -20.37 16.34 -2.57
CA GLY A 414 -20.98 16.04 -3.86
C GLY A 414 -20.04 16.25 -5.05
N SER A 415 -18.88 16.89 -4.85
CA SER A 415 -17.92 17.19 -5.92
C SER A 415 -16.63 16.38 -5.79
N LEU A 416 -16.17 15.81 -6.91
CA LEU A 416 -14.89 15.08 -6.95
C LEU A 416 -13.70 16.00 -6.64
N GLN A 417 -13.80 17.28 -7.00
CA GLN A 417 -12.75 18.26 -6.79
C GLN A 417 -12.53 18.55 -5.31
N GLU A 418 -13.61 18.68 -4.53
CA GLU A 418 -13.55 18.92 -3.08
C GLU A 418 -13.02 17.68 -2.34
N VAL A 419 -13.51 16.49 -2.69
CA VAL A 419 -12.96 15.23 -2.15
C VAL A 419 -11.47 15.10 -2.46
N PHE A 420 -11.05 15.46 -3.68
CA PHE A 420 -9.64 15.48 -4.05
C PHE A 420 -8.83 16.49 -3.22
N ALA A 421 -9.30 17.73 -3.08
CA ALA A 421 -8.65 18.78 -2.32
C ALA A 421 -8.41 18.35 -0.86
N HIS A 422 -9.44 17.80 -0.19
CA HIS A 422 -9.32 17.32 1.20
C HIS A 422 -8.50 16.04 1.35
N SER A 423 -8.42 15.21 0.31
CA SER A 423 -7.60 13.97 0.33
C SER A 423 -6.11 14.22 0.15
N VAL A 424 -5.72 15.33 -0.50
CA VAL A 424 -4.31 15.69 -0.73
C VAL A 424 -3.81 16.78 0.22
N SER A 425 -4.70 17.45 0.94
CA SER A 425 -4.36 18.52 1.89
C SER A 425 -3.70 17.98 3.17
N PHE A 426 -2.79 18.79 3.71
CA PHE A 426 -2.11 18.61 5.00
C PHE A 426 -2.62 19.58 6.06
N LEU A 427 -3.76 20.23 5.78
CA LEU A 427 -4.48 21.11 6.68
C LEU A 427 -5.88 20.54 6.89
N ALA A 428 -6.36 20.57 8.13
CA ALA A 428 -7.75 20.25 8.44
C ALA A 428 -8.67 21.40 7.96
N ALA A 429 -9.82 21.07 7.39
CA ALA A 429 -10.75 22.07 6.83
C ALA A 429 -11.65 22.68 7.90
N ASP A 430 -12.18 21.84 8.78
CA ASP A 430 -13.06 22.21 9.91
C ASP A 430 -12.24 22.53 11.17
N SER A 431 -11.09 23.18 10.99
CA SER A 431 -10.25 23.63 12.08
C SER A 431 -9.74 25.04 11.83
N LEU A 432 -9.22 25.66 12.89
CA LEU A 432 -8.57 26.96 12.83
C LEU A 432 -7.16 26.86 12.24
N GLY A 433 -6.90 26.04 11.22
CA GLY A 433 -5.59 25.90 10.58
C GLY A 433 -4.69 24.79 11.15
N ALA A 434 -5.26 23.82 11.85
CA ALA A 434 -4.51 22.69 12.38
C ALA A 434 -3.83 21.89 11.26
N LEU A 435 -2.52 21.69 11.38
CA LEU A 435 -1.76 20.81 10.49
C LEU A 435 -2.27 19.39 10.68
N SER A 436 -2.77 18.75 9.63
CA SER A 436 -3.21 17.36 9.70
C SER A 436 -3.26 16.75 8.31
N ALA A 437 -2.40 15.75 8.09
CA ALA A 437 -2.46 14.96 6.87
C ALA A 437 -3.78 14.18 6.80
N ALA A 438 -4.29 13.98 5.59
CA ALA A 438 -5.50 13.20 5.38
C ALA A 438 -5.41 11.77 5.93
N ASP A 439 -6.51 11.31 6.51
CA ASP A 439 -6.61 9.96 7.03
C ASP A 439 -6.57 8.93 5.89
N PRO A 440 -6.08 7.70 6.13
CA PRO A 440 -6.08 6.61 5.16
C PRO A 440 -7.42 6.38 4.46
N PHE A 441 -8.52 6.62 5.17
CA PHE A 441 -9.86 6.43 4.66
C PHE A 441 -10.20 7.39 3.50
N ASN A 442 -9.62 8.59 3.48
CA ASN A 442 -9.85 9.58 2.43
C ASN A 442 -9.42 9.09 1.06
N LEU A 443 -8.37 8.27 0.96
CA LEU A 443 -7.98 7.65 -0.31
C LEU A 443 -9.05 6.68 -0.82
N LEU A 444 -9.77 6.00 0.08
CA LEU A 444 -10.89 5.15 -0.30
C LEU A 444 -12.06 6.00 -0.79
N LEU A 445 -12.36 7.10 -0.11
CA LEU A 445 -13.40 8.06 -0.53
C LEU A 445 -13.08 8.68 -1.88
N LEU A 446 -11.83 9.05 -2.12
CA LEU A 446 -11.36 9.55 -3.41
C LEU A 446 -11.52 8.51 -4.51
N ALA A 447 -11.17 7.24 -4.24
CA ALA A 447 -11.35 6.17 -5.20
C ALA A 447 -12.84 5.91 -5.50
N ILE A 448 -13.70 5.89 -4.47
CA ILE A 448 -15.15 5.72 -4.62
C ILE A 448 -15.76 6.90 -5.38
N SER A 449 -15.38 8.14 -5.05
CA SER A 449 -15.84 9.36 -5.72
C SER A 449 -15.40 9.37 -7.19
N ALA A 450 -14.15 9.01 -7.50
CA ALA A 450 -13.67 8.91 -8.87
C ALA A 450 -14.40 7.83 -9.69
N LEU A 451 -14.69 6.66 -9.09
CA LEU A 451 -15.42 5.57 -9.75
C LEU A 451 -16.92 5.86 -9.91
N SER A 452 -17.50 6.69 -9.05
CA SER A 452 -18.91 7.09 -9.06
C SER A 452 -19.16 8.47 -9.66
N PHE A 453 -18.13 9.10 -10.24
CA PHE A 453 -18.20 10.46 -10.81
C PHE A 453 -18.78 11.50 -9.84
N GLY A 454 -18.33 11.50 -8.57
CA GLY A 454 -18.76 12.44 -7.52
C GLY A 454 -19.88 11.92 -6.60
N HIS A 455 -20.50 10.79 -6.90
CA HIS A 455 -21.66 10.29 -6.14
C HIS A 455 -21.29 9.35 -4.98
N ALA A 456 -20.24 9.67 -4.23
CA ALA A 456 -19.71 8.79 -3.19
C ALA A 456 -20.71 8.52 -2.05
N SER A 457 -21.46 9.53 -1.62
CA SER A 457 -22.52 9.40 -0.60
C SER A 457 -23.57 8.35 -0.98
N ALA A 458 -24.03 8.36 -2.23
CA ALA A 458 -24.99 7.37 -2.72
C ALA A 458 -24.39 5.95 -2.71
N VAL A 459 -23.10 5.80 -3.02
CA VAL A 459 -22.42 4.48 -2.93
C VAL A 459 -22.40 3.99 -1.48
N LEU A 460 -22.20 4.87 -0.49
CA LEU A 460 -22.23 4.52 0.93
C LEU A 460 -23.65 4.15 1.40
N VAL A 461 -24.70 4.81 0.88
CA VAL A 461 -26.11 4.41 1.06
C VAL A 461 -26.30 2.97 0.59
N TRP A 462 -25.92 2.67 -0.65
CA TRP A 462 -26.06 1.34 -1.24
C TRP A 462 -25.17 0.30 -0.56
N LEU A 463 -24.02 0.69 -0.01
CA LEU A 463 -23.17 -0.20 0.78
C LEU A 463 -23.90 -0.68 2.04
N LEU A 464 -24.59 0.21 2.78
CA LEU A 464 -25.39 -0.19 3.94
C LEU A 464 -26.60 -1.03 3.53
N ILE A 465 -27.32 -0.64 2.48
CA ILE A 465 -28.47 -1.39 1.95
C ILE A 465 -28.05 -2.79 1.49
N LEU A 466 -26.85 -2.95 0.92
CA LEU A 466 -26.35 -4.23 0.42
C LEU A 466 -25.43 -4.96 1.42
N ALA A 467 -25.32 -4.48 2.67
CA ALA A 467 -24.39 -5.04 3.65
C ALA A 467 -24.61 -6.55 3.91
N LEU A 468 -25.87 -6.97 4.02
CA LEU A 468 -26.24 -8.39 4.20
C LEU A 468 -25.78 -9.29 3.02
N PRO A 469 -26.23 -9.05 1.77
CA PRO A 469 -25.82 -9.90 0.65
C PRO A 469 -24.33 -9.81 0.34
N LEU A 470 -23.68 -8.64 0.51
CA LEU A 470 -22.23 -8.50 0.30
C LEU A 470 -21.43 -9.29 1.34
N SER A 471 -21.82 -9.23 2.62
CA SER A 471 -21.24 -10.03 3.71
C SER A 471 -21.40 -11.54 3.44
N ALA A 472 -22.57 -11.97 2.98
CA ALA A 472 -22.80 -13.38 2.64
C ALA A 472 -21.95 -13.84 1.46
N LEU A 473 -21.80 -12.99 0.43
CA LEU A 473 -20.98 -13.28 -0.74
C LEU A 473 -19.51 -13.47 -0.39
N SER A 474 -18.94 -12.57 0.42
CA SER A 474 -17.54 -12.66 0.84
C SER A 474 -17.29 -13.90 1.70
N ALA A 475 -18.17 -14.19 2.66
CA ALA A 475 -18.09 -15.36 3.50
C ALA A 475 -18.31 -16.67 2.73
N TRP A 476 -19.15 -16.68 1.70
CA TRP A 476 -19.31 -17.83 0.82
C TRP A 476 -17.99 -18.23 0.13
N TYR A 477 -17.25 -17.23 -0.39
CA TYR A 477 -15.92 -17.48 -0.97
C TYR A 477 -14.93 -17.98 0.08
N ALA A 478 -14.93 -17.38 1.28
CA ALA A 478 -14.09 -17.82 2.38
C ALA A 478 -14.42 -19.22 2.89
N ALA A 479 -15.68 -19.63 2.86
CA ALA A 479 -16.10 -20.97 3.24
C ALA A 479 -15.50 -22.07 2.34
N GLY A 480 -15.01 -21.70 1.14
CA GLY A 480 -14.20 -22.55 0.29
C GLY A 480 -12.89 -23.01 0.91
N LEU A 481 -12.36 -22.30 1.92
CA LEU A 481 -11.11 -22.64 2.62
C LEU A 481 -11.23 -23.91 3.50
N TRP A 482 -12.43 -24.21 3.99
CA TRP A 482 -12.66 -25.35 4.89
C TRP A 482 -13.72 -26.34 4.38
N SER A 483 -14.51 -26.01 3.36
CA SER A 483 -15.47 -26.93 2.80
C SER A 483 -15.66 -26.85 1.28
N THR A 484 -15.82 -28.00 0.65
CA THR A 484 -16.22 -28.14 -0.76
C THR A 484 -17.73 -28.31 -0.95
N LYS A 485 -18.49 -28.60 0.12
CA LYS A 485 -19.94 -28.84 0.05
C LYS A 485 -20.70 -27.51 0.07
N ALA A 486 -21.57 -27.27 -0.91
CA ALA A 486 -22.40 -26.05 -0.98
C ALA A 486 -23.21 -25.79 0.29
N SER A 487 -23.86 -26.81 0.87
CA SER A 487 -24.68 -26.63 2.08
C SER A 487 -23.89 -26.06 3.26
N ARG A 488 -22.64 -26.48 3.45
CA ARG A 488 -21.77 -25.95 4.50
C ARG A 488 -21.31 -24.54 4.20
N ARG A 489 -21.08 -24.20 2.93
CA ARG A 489 -20.77 -22.84 2.51
C ARG A 489 -21.96 -21.89 2.73
N VAL A 490 -23.19 -22.36 2.47
CA VAL A 490 -24.43 -21.59 2.76
C VAL A 490 -24.50 -21.31 4.26
N VAL A 491 -24.35 -22.35 5.09
CA VAL A 491 -24.43 -22.20 6.56
C VAL A 491 -23.31 -21.29 7.08
N SER A 492 -22.08 -21.42 6.59
CA SER A 492 -20.98 -20.51 6.96
C SER A 492 -21.26 -19.06 6.58
N ALA A 493 -21.79 -18.82 5.37
CA ALA A 493 -22.13 -17.48 4.91
C ALA A 493 -23.27 -16.88 5.73
N LEU A 494 -24.32 -17.64 6.01
CA LEU A 494 -25.43 -17.20 6.85
C LEU A 494 -25.00 -16.95 8.30
N LEU A 495 -24.14 -17.78 8.88
CA LEU A 495 -23.58 -17.55 10.22
C LEU A 495 -22.79 -16.26 10.28
N TRP A 496 -21.98 -15.97 9.26
CA TRP A 496 -21.22 -14.72 9.16
C TRP A 496 -22.13 -13.50 9.01
N THR A 497 -23.13 -13.58 8.15
CA THR A 497 -24.09 -12.49 7.95
C THR A 497 -24.97 -12.24 9.18
N ALA A 498 -25.21 -13.26 9.99
CA ALA A 498 -26.00 -13.17 11.21
C ALA A 498 -25.21 -12.72 12.44
N VAL A 499 -23.94 -12.30 12.31
CA VAL A 499 -23.15 -11.86 13.48
C VAL A 499 -23.67 -10.51 13.99
N PRO A 500 -23.98 -10.36 15.29
CA PRO A 500 -24.55 -9.13 15.85
C PRO A 500 -23.72 -7.86 15.58
N THR A 501 -22.38 -7.96 15.60
CA THR A 501 -21.47 -6.82 15.31
C THR A 501 -21.76 -6.12 13.98
N LEU A 502 -22.15 -6.87 12.93
CA LEU A 502 -22.53 -6.29 11.64
C LEU A 502 -23.79 -5.43 11.78
N HIS A 503 -24.79 -5.95 12.48
CA HIS A 503 -26.07 -5.28 12.63
C HIS A 503 -25.98 -4.03 13.51
N ILE A 504 -25.14 -4.07 14.55
CA ILE A 504 -24.81 -2.90 15.39
C ILE A 504 -24.10 -1.83 14.53
N ALA A 505 -23.07 -2.22 13.78
CA ALA A 505 -22.33 -1.29 12.92
C ALA A 505 -23.22 -0.63 11.85
N VAL A 506 -24.14 -1.40 11.23
CA VAL A 506 -25.11 -0.85 10.27
C VAL A 506 -26.15 0.03 10.98
N GLY A 507 -26.57 -0.31 12.19
CA GLY A 507 -27.53 0.49 12.97
C GLY A 507 -26.99 1.83 13.44
N GLU A 508 -25.69 1.89 13.75
CA GLU A 508 -24.99 3.09 14.22
C GLU A 508 -24.34 3.91 13.08
N GLY A 509 -24.39 3.43 11.83
CA GLY A 509 -23.81 4.14 10.70
C GLY A 509 -22.28 4.09 10.63
N ARG A 510 -21.64 3.10 11.28
CA ARG A 510 -20.18 2.93 11.32
C ARG A 510 -19.66 2.29 10.02
N ILE A 511 -19.51 3.10 8.99
CA ILE A 511 -19.13 2.67 7.63
C ILE A 511 -17.83 1.86 7.63
N GLY A 512 -16.83 2.30 8.42
CA GLY A 512 -15.56 1.59 8.57
C GLY A 512 -15.73 0.14 9.07
N ALA A 513 -16.50 -0.05 10.13
CA ALA A 513 -16.79 -1.37 10.69
C ALA A 513 -17.59 -2.26 9.73
N VAL A 514 -18.54 -1.70 8.98
CA VAL A 514 -19.30 -2.42 7.94
C VAL A 514 -18.37 -2.91 6.83
N LEU A 515 -17.49 -2.04 6.32
CA LEU A 515 -16.48 -2.41 5.32
C LEU A 515 -15.56 -3.52 5.82
N VAL A 516 -15.12 -3.43 7.08
CA VAL A 516 -14.28 -4.47 7.70
C VAL A 516 -15.00 -5.82 7.69
N HIS A 517 -16.25 -5.85 8.15
CA HIS A 517 -17.02 -7.08 8.21
C HIS A 517 -17.29 -7.69 6.82
N ILE A 518 -17.54 -6.87 5.80
CA ILE A 518 -17.78 -7.35 4.44
C ILE A 518 -16.48 -7.88 3.80
N LEU A 519 -15.36 -7.17 3.92
CA LEU A 519 -14.14 -7.47 3.16
C LEU A 519 -13.19 -8.44 3.87
N PHE A 520 -13.29 -8.60 5.20
CA PHE A 520 -12.39 -9.46 5.96
C PHE A 520 -12.33 -10.91 5.44
N PRO A 521 -13.45 -11.59 5.13
CA PRO A 521 -13.40 -12.94 4.56
C PRO A 521 -12.58 -13.03 3.26
N LEU A 522 -12.69 -12.03 2.37
CA LEU A 522 -11.92 -12.00 1.12
C LEU A 522 -10.43 -11.74 1.38
N ALA A 523 -10.10 -10.87 2.34
CA ALA A 523 -8.73 -10.62 2.76
C ALA A 523 -8.06 -11.91 3.29
N VAL A 524 -8.80 -12.71 4.06
CA VAL A 524 -8.33 -14.02 4.52
C VAL A 524 -8.13 -14.98 3.36
N VAL A 525 -9.05 -15.08 2.40
CA VAL A 525 -8.88 -15.93 1.21
C VAL A 525 -7.65 -15.53 0.42
N ALA A 526 -7.45 -14.24 0.16
CA ALA A 526 -6.28 -13.76 -0.56
C ALA A 526 -4.98 -14.08 0.19
N THR A 527 -4.96 -13.88 1.52
CA THR A 527 -3.82 -14.20 2.38
C THR A 527 -3.53 -15.69 2.39
N VAL A 528 -4.56 -16.54 2.55
CA VAL A 528 -4.40 -18.00 2.52
C VAL A 528 -3.97 -18.49 1.15
N ARG A 529 -4.44 -17.89 0.04
CA ARG A 529 -3.95 -18.22 -1.31
C ARG A 529 -2.49 -17.79 -1.51
N ALA A 530 -2.10 -16.65 -0.95
CA ALA A 530 -0.72 -16.17 -0.96
C ALA A 530 0.23 -17.10 -0.16
N VAL A 531 -0.24 -17.65 0.97
CA VAL A 531 0.50 -18.58 1.83
C VAL A 531 0.46 -20.03 1.32
N GLY A 532 -0.71 -20.52 0.91
CA GLY A 532 -1.03 -21.93 0.64
C GLY A 532 -0.42 -22.49 -0.65
N ARG A 533 -0.13 -21.64 -1.64
CA ARG A 533 0.69 -22.03 -2.80
C ARG A 533 2.17 -22.26 -2.44
N ALA A 534 2.63 -21.78 -1.27
CA ALA A 534 3.97 -22.03 -0.75
C ALA A 534 4.10 -23.27 0.16
N ALA A 535 2.98 -23.84 0.63
CA ALA A 535 2.94 -24.89 1.66
C ALA A 535 2.49 -26.28 1.16
N VAL A 536 1.76 -26.37 0.03
CA VAL A 536 1.15 -27.63 -0.46
C VAL A 536 2.02 -28.40 -1.48
N GLY A 537 3.28 -28.02 -1.68
CA GLY A 537 4.20 -28.79 -2.55
C GLY A 537 3.86 -28.77 -4.06
N LEU A 538 2.79 -28.10 -4.46
CA LEU A 538 2.53 -27.67 -5.84
C LEU A 538 3.38 -26.42 -6.11
N GLY A 539 4.64 -26.64 -6.48
CA GLY A 539 5.71 -25.67 -6.63
C GLY A 539 5.44 -24.61 -7.70
N VAL A 540 4.61 -23.62 -7.35
CA VAL A 540 4.63 -22.30 -7.95
C VAL A 540 4.79 -21.34 -6.78
N ALA A 541 5.94 -20.65 -6.72
CA ALA A 541 6.23 -19.62 -5.74
C ALA A 541 4.98 -18.74 -5.47
N GLY A 542 4.69 -18.44 -4.19
CA GLY A 542 3.52 -17.66 -3.80
C GLY A 542 3.34 -16.48 -4.74
N SER A 543 2.26 -16.48 -5.53
CA SER A 543 2.18 -15.53 -6.63
C SER A 543 1.99 -14.14 -6.04
N TRP A 544 2.88 -13.24 -6.42
CA TRP A 544 2.85 -11.82 -6.04
C TRP A 544 1.43 -11.24 -6.18
N GLU A 545 0.66 -11.70 -7.18
CA GLU A 545 -0.75 -11.37 -7.39
C GLU A 545 -1.62 -11.56 -6.13
N TYR A 546 -1.59 -12.73 -5.47
CA TYR A 546 -2.42 -12.97 -4.28
C TYR A 546 -1.89 -12.24 -3.05
N ALA A 547 -0.57 -12.13 -2.91
CA ALA A 547 0.03 -11.38 -1.81
C ALA A 547 -0.31 -9.88 -1.92
N THR A 548 -0.31 -9.34 -3.13
CA THR A 548 -0.72 -7.97 -3.43
C THR A 548 -2.22 -7.79 -3.27
N GLY A 549 -3.04 -8.74 -3.74
CA GLY A 549 -4.49 -8.73 -3.49
C GLY A 549 -4.81 -8.74 -1.99
N ALA A 550 -4.08 -9.54 -1.20
CA ALA A 550 -4.16 -9.53 0.25
C ALA A 550 -3.70 -8.20 0.85
N ALA A 551 -2.58 -7.64 0.38
CA ALA A 551 -2.06 -6.36 0.84
C ALA A 551 -3.02 -5.19 0.56
N LEU A 552 -3.65 -5.15 -0.62
CA LEU A 552 -4.65 -4.13 -0.96
C LEU A 552 -5.93 -4.28 -0.12
N LEU A 553 -6.45 -5.50 0.04
CA LEU A 553 -7.62 -5.74 0.88
C LEU A 553 -7.33 -5.40 2.35
N LEU A 554 -6.19 -5.81 2.89
CA LEU A 554 -5.79 -5.48 4.26
C LEU A 554 -5.52 -3.98 4.43
N MET A 555 -4.98 -3.30 3.42
CA MET A 555 -4.86 -1.84 3.42
C MET A 555 -6.23 -1.16 3.52
N VAL A 556 -7.21 -1.61 2.73
CA VAL A 556 -8.60 -1.11 2.80
C VAL A 556 -9.18 -1.33 4.20
N LEU A 557 -8.95 -2.50 4.80
CA LEU A 557 -9.40 -2.81 6.16
C LEU A 557 -8.75 -1.90 7.21
N THR A 558 -7.44 -1.66 7.13
CA THR A 558 -6.73 -0.75 8.05
C THR A 558 -7.05 0.72 7.80
N ALA A 559 -7.45 1.08 6.57
CA ALA A 559 -7.92 2.43 6.29
C ALA A 559 -9.33 2.66 6.83
N ALA A 560 -10.20 1.66 6.74
CA ALA A 560 -11.56 1.67 7.30
C ALA A 560 -11.57 1.62 8.84
N SER A 561 -10.59 0.95 9.45
CA SER A 561 -10.38 0.92 10.90
C SER A 561 -8.88 0.89 11.21
N PRO A 562 -8.27 2.07 11.49
CA PRO A 562 -6.85 2.18 11.82
C PRO A 562 -6.41 1.30 13.01
N ALA A 563 -7.35 0.96 13.89
CA ALA A 563 -7.14 0.07 15.04
C ALA A 563 -6.65 -1.34 14.64
N LEU A 564 -6.96 -1.79 13.42
CA LEU A 564 -6.49 -3.08 12.88
C LEU A 564 -5.04 -3.05 12.37
N LEU A 565 -4.44 -1.87 12.21
CA LEU A 565 -3.10 -1.71 11.65
C LEU A 565 -2.03 -2.52 12.41
N PRO A 566 -1.94 -2.48 13.77
CA PRO A 566 -0.95 -3.26 14.51
C PRO A 566 -1.10 -4.77 14.27
N LEU A 567 -2.35 -5.27 14.20
CA LEU A 567 -2.64 -6.69 13.97
C LEU A 567 -2.20 -7.13 12.56
N VAL A 568 -2.52 -6.34 11.54
CA VAL A 568 -2.13 -6.62 10.14
C VAL A 568 -0.62 -6.58 9.98
N VAL A 569 0.04 -5.58 10.57
CA VAL A 569 1.50 -5.43 10.51
C VAL A 569 2.19 -6.61 11.19
N LEU A 570 1.79 -6.95 12.42
CA LEU A 570 2.36 -8.06 13.17
C LEU A 570 2.14 -9.39 12.43
N THR A 571 0.92 -9.67 11.97
CA THR A 571 0.59 -10.91 11.25
C THR A 571 1.37 -11.01 9.94
N GLY A 572 1.45 -9.92 9.17
CA GLY A 572 2.20 -9.86 7.92
C GLY A 572 3.70 -10.10 8.12
N ILE A 573 4.31 -9.48 9.14
CA ILE A 573 5.72 -9.70 9.51
C ILE A 573 5.95 -11.15 9.93
N VAL A 574 5.12 -11.68 10.84
CA VAL A 574 5.25 -13.07 11.31
C VAL A 574 5.15 -14.05 10.14
N LEU A 575 4.15 -13.90 9.26
CA LEU A 575 4.01 -14.76 8.09
C LEU A 575 5.23 -14.63 7.15
N ALA A 576 5.69 -13.42 6.86
CA ALA A 576 6.83 -13.20 5.98
C ALA A 576 8.14 -13.79 6.54
N VAL A 577 8.36 -13.68 7.86
CA VAL A 577 9.53 -14.20 8.55
C VAL A 577 9.49 -15.73 8.65
N VAL A 578 8.36 -16.30 9.07
CA VAL A 578 8.20 -17.75 9.24
C VAL A 578 8.32 -18.49 7.90
N LEU A 579 7.83 -17.92 6.80
CA LEU A 579 7.96 -18.51 5.46
C LEU A 579 9.32 -18.21 4.78
N GLY A 580 10.18 -17.39 5.39
CA GLY A 580 11.53 -17.08 4.91
C GLY A 580 11.56 -16.60 3.45
N ARG A 581 12.31 -17.30 2.58
CA ARG A 581 12.41 -16.93 1.15
C ARG A 581 11.06 -16.99 0.42
N ARG A 582 10.17 -17.91 0.83
CA ARG A 582 8.82 -18.06 0.24
C ARG A 582 7.85 -16.99 0.72
N GLY A 583 8.13 -16.37 1.88
CA GLY A 583 7.36 -15.28 2.47
C GLY A 583 7.70 -13.89 1.92
N ARG A 584 8.68 -13.77 1.01
CA ARG A 584 9.07 -12.48 0.40
C ARG A 584 7.92 -11.62 -0.12
N PRO A 585 6.96 -12.13 -0.92
CA PRO A 585 5.85 -11.31 -1.41
C PRO A 585 4.91 -10.86 -0.28
N LEU A 586 4.87 -11.58 0.85
CA LEU A 586 4.02 -11.23 2.00
C LEU A 586 4.49 -9.96 2.73
N TRP A 587 5.73 -9.50 2.52
CA TRP A 587 6.18 -8.18 3.00
C TRP A 587 5.36 -7.02 2.44
N LEU A 588 4.65 -7.20 1.32
CA LEU A 588 3.72 -6.20 0.81
C LEU A 588 2.55 -5.94 1.77
N ILE A 589 2.12 -6.94 2.55
CA ILE A 589 0.99 -6.79 3.49
C ILE A 589 1.24 -5.67 4.51
N PRO A 590 2.31 -5.73 5.34
CA PRO A 590 2.59 -4.64 6.27
C PRO A 590 3.01 -3.36 5.55
N LEU A 591 3.77 -3.46 4.46
CA LEU A 591 4.31 -2.31 3.76
C LEU A 591 3.21 -1.44 3.13
N THR A 592 2.20 -2.04 2.50
CA THR A 592 1.12 -1.29 1.85
C THR A 592 0.22 -0.59 2.87
N SER A 593 -0.12 -1.26 3.96
CA SER A 593 -0.95 -0.69 5.03
C SER A 593 -0.20 0.45 5.75
N LEU A 594 1.09 0.28 6.05
CA LEU A 594 1.92 1.31 6.66
C LEU A 594 2.18 2.50 5.72
N ALA A 595 2.39 2.26 4.42
CA ALA A 595 2.65 3.34 3.46
C ALA A 595 1.46 4.31 3.36
N VAL A 596 0.23 3.78 3.36
CA VAL A 596 -0.99 4.59 3.33
C VAL A 596 -1.25 5.28 4.66
N ALA A 597 -0.95 4.64 5.79
CA ALA A 597 -1.06 5.26 7.12
C ALA A 597 0.08 6.25 7.44
N ALA A 598 1.18 6.23 6.69
CA ALA A 598 2.38 7.01 7.01
C ALA A 598 2.15 8.53 7.12
N PRO A 599 1.37 9.20 6.25
CA PRO A 599 1.12 10.64 6.38
C PRO A 599 0.40 10.99 7.69
N MET A 600 -0.65 10.25 8.04
CA MET A 600 -1.41 10.40 9.28
C MET A 600 -0.52 10.14 10.52
N ILE A 601 0.23 9.04 10.52
CA ILE A 601 1.16 8.69 11.61
C ILE A 601 2.25 9.75 11.76
N ALA A 602 2.83 10.22 10.66
CA ALA A 602 3.85 11.26 10.69
C ALA A 602 3.29 12.58 11.22
N SER A 603 2.06 12.94 10.82
CA SER A 603 1.38 14.14 11.32
C SER A 603 1.16 14.07 12.84
N ALA A 604 0.67 12.93 13.35
CA ALA A 604 0.50 12.71 14.79
C ALA A 604 1.83 12.83 15.56
N LEU A 605 2.90 12.20 15.04
CA LEU A 605 4.22 12.24 15.68
C LEU A 605 4.84 13.65 15.65
N LEU A 606 4.67 14.40 14.56
CA LEU A 606 5.18 15.77 14.44
C LEU A 606 4.50 16.74 15.41
N GLN A 607 3.23 16.50 15.72
CA GLN A 607 2.44 17.31 16.66
C GLN A 607 2.49 16.81 18.11
N GLY A 608 3.21 15.71 18.38
CA GLY A 608 3.27 15.11 19.71
C GLY A 608 1.95 14.49 20.19
N LYS A 609 1.03 14.18 19.27
CA LYS A 609 -0.31 13.64 19.57
C LYS A 609 -0.23 12.16 19.92
N ASN A 610 -1.15 11.68 20.75
CA ASN A 610 -1.18 10.30 21.21
C ASN A 610 -1.52 9.33 20.07
N LEU A 611 -0.50 8.65 19.53
CA LEU A 611 -0.64 7.75 18.38
C LEU A 611 -1.67 6.63 18.61
N ALA A 612 -1.79 6.13 19.84
CA ALA A 612 -2.78 5.12 20.18
C ALA A 612 -4.21 5.65 20.01
N ALA A 613 -4.46 6.90 20.37
CA ALA A 613 -5.77 7.55 20.19
C ALA A 613 -6.08 7.79 18.72
N VAL A 614 -5.08 8.27 17.96
CA VAL A 614 -5.21 8.42 16.49
C VAL A 614 -5.52 7.09 15.80
N LEU A 615 -4.91 5.99 16.23
CA LEU A 615 -5.20 4.67 15.68
C LEU A 615 -6.54 4.08 16.18
N ALA A 616 -6.99 4.44 17.38
CA ALA A 616 -8.26 3.98 17.93
C ALA A 616 -9.46 4.75 17.36
N HIS A 617 -9.23 5.95 16.82
CA HIS A 617 -10.25 6.77 16.17
C HIS A 617 -10.85 6.09 14.94
N GLU A 618 -12.17 6.18 14.77
CA GLU A 618 -12.88 5.65 13.62
C GLU A 618 -13.25 6.77 12.63
N PRO A 619 -13.23 6.51 11.31
CA PRO A 619 -13.74 7.47 10.33
C PRO A 619 -15.22 7.76 10.56
N GLY A 620 -15.58 9.03 10.70
CA GLY A 620 -16.96 9.47 10.92
C GLY A 620 -17.08 10.48 12.06
N ALA A 621 -18.31 10.68 12.53
CA ALA A 621 -18.58 11.45 13.74
C ALA A 621 -18.18 10.64 14.99
N ALA A 622 -17.64 11.32 16.00
CA ALA A 622 -17.30 10.70 17.28
C ALA A 622 -18.58 10.26 17.99
N LEU A 623 -18.75 8.95 18.18
CA LEU A 623 -19.93 8.37 18.82
C LEU A 623 -19.50 7.52 20.00
N ALA A 624 -20.01 7.83 21.19
CA ALA A 624 -19.74 7.10 22.43
C ALA A 624 -20.04 5.61 22.28
N VAL A 625 -19.13 4.77 22.80
CA VAL A 625 -19.19 3.31 22.69
C VAL A 625 -19.29 2.68 24.07
N ASP A 626 -20.38 1.95 24.32
CA ASP A 626 -20.48 1.03 25.44
C ASP A 626 -19.84 -0.31 25.05
N ALA A 627 -18.51 -0.42 25.13
CA ALA A 627 -17.80 -1.61 24.67
C ALA A 627 -18.25 -2.86 25.46
N ALA A 628 -18.66 -3.91 24.74
CA ALA A 628 -19.05 -5.19 25.33
C ALA A 628 -17.89 -5.81 26.13
N PRO A 629 -18.14 -6.46 27.29
CA PRO A 629 -17.13 -7.28 27.94
C PRO A 629 -16.72 -8.45 27.03
N LEU A 630 -15.48 -8.94 27.18
CA LEU A 630 -14.89 -9.93 26.25
C LEU A 630 -15.74 -11.20 26.06
N TRP A 631 -16.48 -11.64 27.08
CA TRP A 631 -17.36 -12.80 26.96
C TRP A 631 -18.57 -12.54 26.05
N GLN A 632 -19.13 -11.32 26.03
CA GLN A 632 -20.18 -10.91 25.10
C GLN A 632 -19.61 -10.73 23.68
N GLN A 633 -18.39 -10.21 23.58
CA GLN A 633 -17.66 -10.10 22.31
C GLN A 633 -17.40 -11.47 21.66
N LEU A 634 -17.06 -12.49 22.44
CA LEU A 634 -16.91 -13.87 21.96
C LEU A 634 -18.22 -14.48 21.44
N LEU A 635 -19.37 -13.96 21.87
CA LEU A 635 -20.69 -14.33 21.35
C LEU A 635 -21.10 -13.50 20.11
N GLY A 636 -20.27 -12.50 19.73
CA GLY A 636 -20.44 -11.67 18.54
C GLY A 636 -21.02 -10.28 18.77
N PHE A 637 -21.19 -9.86 20.03
CA PHE A 637 -21.70 -8.53 20.39
C PHE A 637 -20.56 -7.54 20.62
N SER A 638 -20.53 -6.44 19.87
CA SER A 638 -19.55 -5.36 20.06
C SER A 638 -19.96 -4.37 21.16
N ARG A 639 -21.28 -4.22 21.39
CA ARG A 639 -21.86 -3.34 22.38
C ARG A 639 -22.34 -4.10 23.61
N ALA A 640 -22.09 -3.54 24.79
CA ALA A 640 -22.52 -4.12 26.06
C ALA A 640 -24.05 -4.15 26.16
N PHE A 641 -24.58 -5.25 26.69
CA PHE A 641 -25.98 -5.36 27.08
C PHE A 641 -26.10 -5.92 28.49
N ASP A 642 -27.20 -5.60 29.18
CA ASP A 642 -27.51 -6.17 30.48
C ASP A 642 -27.96 -7.64 30.33
N PRO A 643 -27.19 -8.62 30.85
CA PRO A 643 -27.56 -10.03 30.79
C PRO A 643 -28.75 -10.41 31.67
N ALA A 644 -29.13 -9.59 32.65
CA ALA A 644 -30.28 -9.84 33.53
C ALA A 644 -31.61 -9.38 32.91
N ALA A 645 -31.56 -8.53 31.87
CA ALA A 645 -32.76 -7.97 31.26
C ALA A 645 -33.68 -9.00 30.55
N GLY A 646 -34.99 -8.75 30.61
CA GLY A 646 -36.03 -9.45 29.85
C GLY A 646 -36.25 -8.89 28.43
N LEU A 647 -37.25 -9.40 27.70
CA LEU A 647 -37.73 -8.76 26.46
C LEU A 647 -38.58 -7.55 26.82
N ALA A 648 -38.05 -6.34 26.62
CA ALA A 648 -38.80 -5.10 26.81
C ALA A 648 -40.08 -5.06 25.97
N SER A 649 -40.06 -5.65 24.77
CA SER A 649 -41.25 -5.78 23.93
C SER A 649 -42.33 -6.73 24.46
N ALA A 650 -41.99 -7.66 25.35
CA ALA A 650 -42.96 -8.60 25.94
C ALA A 650 -43.78 -7.96 27.06
N SER A 651 -43.31 -6.86 27.65
CA SER A 651 -44.05 -6.05 28.62
C SER A 651 -44.80 -4.86 28.00
N ALA A 652 -44.65 -4.62 26.69
CA ALA A 652 -45.32 -3.54 25.98
C ALA A 652 -46.85 -3.75 25.89
N ALA A 653 -47.61 -2.67 26.03
CA ALA A 653 -49.08 -2.71 25.91
C ALA A 653 -49.50 -3.19 24.52
N GLY A 654 -50.29 -4.28 24.47
CA GLY A 654 -50.72 -4.90 23.20
C GLY A 654 -49.71 -5.88 22.58
N SER A 655 -48.69 -6.31 23.32
CA SER A 655 -47.72 -7.30 22.83
C SER A 655 -48.37 -8.65 22.51
N TRP A 656 -48.01 -9.21 21.36
CA TRP A 656 -48.36 -10.58 20.96
C TRP A 656 -47.43 -11.63 21.59
N LEU A 657 -46.34 -11.19 22.22
CA LEU A 657 -45.36 -12.05 22.86
C LEU A 657 -45.88 -12.58 24.20
N PRO A 658 -45.63 -13.86 24.55
CA PRO A 658 -45.99 -14.38 25.86
C PRO A 658 -45.37 -13.59 27.02
N ALA A 659 -46.16 -13.33 28.07
CA ALA A 659 -45.72 -12.56 29.25
C ALA A 659 -44.48 -13.15 29.96
N TYR A 660 -44.24 -14.46 29.87
CA TYR A 660 -43.04 -15.06 30.46
C TYR A 660 -41.74 -14.61 29.78
N LEU A 661 -41.80 -14.08 28.54
CA LEU A 661 -40.65 -13.51 27.83
C LEU A 661 -40.21 -12.16 28.43
N ALA A 662 -41.07 -11.51 29.22
CA ALA A 662 -40.72 -10.31 29.99
C ALA A 662 -39.90 -10.64 31.26
N GLY A 663 -39.74 -11.91 31.62
CA GLY A 663 -38.96 -12.32 32.80
C GLY A 663 -37.46 -12.09 32.64
N ASP A 664 -36.72 -12.26 33.74
CA ASP A 664 -35.28 -11.98 33.77
C ASP A 664 -34.46 -12.96 32.89
N PHE A 665 -33.29 -12.49 32.45
CA PHE A 665 -32.25 -13.24 31.73
C PHE A 665 -32.59 -13.70 30.31
N TRP A 666 -33.66 -13.18 29.68
CA TRP A 666 -33.91 -13.51 28.27
C TRP A 666 -32.86 -12.93 27.32
N SER A 667 -32.26 -11.78 27.65
CA SER A 667 -31.13 -11.23 26.91
C SER A 667 -29.95 -12.21 26.87
N LEU A 668 -29.57 -12.76 28.03
CA LEU A 668 -28.52 -13.78 28.13
C LEU A 668 -28.88 -15.05 27.35
N ARG A 669 -30.12 -15.55 27.47
CA ARG A 669 -30.54 -16.77 26.74
C ARG A 669 -30.45 -16.60 25.23
N ILE A 670 -30.84 -15.45 24.71
CA ILE A 670 -30.75 -15.13 23.29
C ILE A 670 -29.29 -14.97 22.85
N ALA A 671 -28.48 -14.26 23.63
CA ALA A 671 -27.05 -14.11 23.34
C ALA A 671 -26.32 -15.46 23.32
N LEU A 672 -26.62 -16.35 24.27
CA LEU A 672 -26.08 -17.71 24.30
C LEU A 672 -26.59 -18.52 23.10
N LEU A 673 -27.86 -18.43 22.74
CA LEU A 673 -28.39 -19.12 21.56
C LEU A 673 -27.67 -18.70 20.27
N ILE A 674 -27.35 -17.40 20.13
CA ILE A 674 -26.70 -16.84 18.94
C ILE A 674 -25.22 -17.27 18.86
N GLY A 675 -24.44 -17.05 19.92
CA GLY A 675 -22.97 -17.19 19.86
C GLY A 675 -22.42 -18.52 20.40
N LEU A 676 -23.05 -19.10 21.42
CA LEU A 676 -22.48 -20.22 22.17
C LEU A 676 -22.24 -21.48 21.33
N PRO A 677 -23.18 -21.90 20.44
CA PRO A 677 -22.96 -23.09 19.62
C PRO A 677 -21.69 -22.97 18.79
N LEU A 678 -21.46 -21.83 18.14
CA LEU A 678 -20.27 -21.60 17.34
C LEU A 678 -19.00 -21.59 18.19
N LEU A 679 -19.03 -20.89 19.33
CA LEU A 679 -17.90 -20.80 20.26
C LEU A 679 -17.46 -22.18 20.76
N LEU A 680 -18.39 -23.02 21.20
CA LEU A 680 -18.08 -24.37 21.68
C LEU A 680 -17.46 -25.25 20.59
N ILE A 681 -17.98 -25.17 19.36
CA ILE A 681 -17.46 -25.94 18.23
C ILE A 681 -16.05 -25.45 17.86
N ALA A 682 -15.84 -24.14 17.87
CA ALA A 682 -14.56 -23.52 17.58
C ALA A 682 -13.48 -23.90 18.60
N LEU A 683 -13.77 -23.78 19.90
CA LEU A 683 -12.86 -24.17 20.97
C LEU A 683 -12.47 -25.65 20.87
N LEU A 684 -13.45 -26.52 20.62
CA LEU A 684 -13.16 -27.93 20.44
C LEU A 684 -12.32 -28.18 19.18
N GLY A 685 -12.57 -27.44 18.11
CA GLY A 685 -11.76 -27.47 16.88
C GLY A 685 -10.32 -27.02 17.07
N ILE A 686 -10.09 -25.99 17.88
CA ILE A 686 -8.76 -25.48 18.24
C ILE A 686 -8.00 -26.53 19.07
N ILE A 687 -8.66 -27.08 20.10
CA ILE A 687 -8.06 -28.08 21.01
C ILE A 687 -7.74 -29.39 20.29
N THR A 688 -8.63 -29.82 19.38
CA THR A 688 -8.45 -31.05 18.59
C THR A 688 -7.65 -30.82 17.29
N GLY A 689 -7.09 -29.62 17.11
CA GLY A 689 -6.26 -29.27 15.96
C GLY A 689 -5.02 -30.16 15.85
N GLY A 690 -4.84 -30.82 14.71
CA GLY A 690 -3.67 -31.65 14.42
C GLY A 690 -2.69 -30.96 13.48
N ARG A 691 -1.40 -31.35 13.55
CA ARG A 691 -0.30 -30.78 12.75
C ARG A 691 -0.51 -30.85 11.23
N THR A 692 -1.38 -31.75 10.76
CA THR A 692 -1.71 -31.96 9.34
C THR A 692 -2.73 -30.96 8.78
N ARG A 693 -3.44 -30.19 9.62
CA ARG A 693 -4.33 -29.10 9.19
C ARG A 693 -4.19 -27.92 10.14
N PRO A 694 -3.27 -26.97 9.88
CA PRO A 694 -2.93 -25.90 10.81
C PRO A 694 -4.02 -24.82 10.96
N LEU A 695 -5.04 -24.80 10.11
CA LEU A 695 -6.06 -23.73 10.07
C LEU A 695 -6.70 -23.43 11.44
N PRO A 696 -7.22 -24.41 12.22
CA PRO A 696 -7.80 -24.12 13.54
C PRO A 696 -6.78 -23.58 14.55
N ILE A 697 -5.52 -24.01 14.48
CA ILE A 697 -4.45 -23.55 15.38
C ILE A 697 -4.08 -22.10 15.05
N VAL A 698 -3.94 -21.78 13.76
CA VAL A 698 -3.67 -20.41 13.30
C VAL A 698 -4.84 -19.48 13.66
N ALA A 699 -6.08 -19.93 13.45
CA ALA A 699 -7.27 -19.19 13.85
C ALA A 699 -7.32 -18.98 15.37
N GLY A 700 -6.94 -19.98 16.18
CA GLY A 700 -6.82 -19.85 17.63
C GLY A 700 -5.76 -18.84 18.09
N ALA A 701 -4.59 -18.83 17.44
CA ALA A 701 -3.54 -17.85 17.74
C ALA A 701 -3.97 -16.42 17.37
N LEU A 702 -4.63 -16.24 16.22
CA LEU A 702 -5.18 -14.96 15.80
C LEU A 702 -6.33 -14.50 16.71
N LEU A 703 -7.17 -15.43 17.18
CA LEU A 703 -8.21 -15.16 18.16
C LEU A 703 -7.64 -14.63 19.48
N LEU A 704 -6.53 -15.19 19.98
CA LEU A 704 -5.86 -14.68 21.18
C LEU A 704 -5.30 -13.26 20.97
N GLY A 705 -4.68 -13.00 19.81
CA GLY A 705 -4.17 -11.66 19.48
C GLY A 705 -5.29 -10.61 19.38
N THR A 706 -6.44 -10.98 18.81
CA THR A 706 -7.60 -10.08 18.69
C THR A 706 -8.32 -9.86 20.01
N LEU A 707 -8.40 -10.87 20.89
CA LEU A 707 -8.87 -10.69 22.27
C LEU A 707 -8.02 -9.66 23.03
N GLY A 708 -6.69 -9.77 22.92
CA GLY A 708 -5.76 -8.81 23.53
C GLY A 708 -5.91 -7.40 22.97
N LEU A 709 -6.03 -7.27 21.64
CA LEU A 709 -6.26 -5.98 20.99
C LEU A 709 -7.60 -5.36 21.39
N SER A 710 -8.68 -6.14 21.46
CA SER A 710 -9.99 -5.62 21.86
C SER A 710 -10.03 -5.17 23.32
N ALA A 711 -9.38 -5.94 24.22
CA ALA A 711 -9.22 -5.55 25.61
C ALA A 711 -8.45 -4.22 25.73
N LEU A 712 -7.40 -4.03 24.93
CA LEU A 712 -6.65 -2.79 24.90
C LEU A 712 -7.48 -1.62 24.36
N LEU A 713 -8.24 -1.81 23.28
CA LEU A 713 -9.08 -0.75 22.69
C LEU A 713 -10.14 -0.23 23.66
N GLY A 714 -10.71 -1.10 24.49
CA GLY A 714 -11.65 -0.69 25.55
C GLY A 714 -11.04 0.17 26.65
N LEU A 715 -9.70 0.30 26.70
CA LEU A 715 -8.96 1.13 27.66
C LEU A 715 -8.38 2.40 27.02
N LEU A 716 -8.15 2.40 25.71
CA LEU A 716 -7.55 3.51 24.98
C LEU A 716 -8.59 4.61 24.72
N ALA A 717 -8.16 5.87 24.88
CA ALA A 717 -8.93 7.01 24.38
C ALA A 717 -8.96 6.97 22.84
N ALA A 718 -10.08 7.36 22.24
CA ALA A 718 -10.27 7.39 20.79
C ALA A 718 -10.91 8.69 20.27
N GLY A 719 -11.48 9.49 21.15
CA GLY A 719 -12.14 10.75 20.85
C GLY A 719 -12.72 11.37 22.12
N SER A 720 -13.41 12.50 21.98
CA SER A 720 -14.28 13.06 23.02
C SER A 720 -15.62 13.44 22.41
N ASP A 721 -16.68 13.42 23.23
CA ASP A 721 -17.97 14.08 22.94
C ASP A 721 -17.97 15.55 23.41
N GLY A 722 -16.80 16.03 23.86
CA GLY A 722 -16.56 17.36 24.39
C GLY A 722 -16.61 17.47 25.91
N THR A 723 -17.23 16.53 26.63
CA THR A 723 -17.16 16.47 28.11
C THR A 723 -16.52 15.20 28.63
N THR A 724 -16.61 14.10 27.89
CA THR A 724 -16.07 12.80 28.27
C THR A 724 -15.16 12.22 27.20
N VAL A 725 -14.18 11.43 27.65
CA VAL A 725 -13.28 10.70 26.76
C VAL A 725 -13.98 9.42 26.29
N ILE A 726 -14.09 9.26 24.97
CA ILE A 726 -14.69 8.11 24.32
C ILE A 726 -13.62 7.02 24.13
N THR A 727 -14.01 5.75 24.34
CA THR A 727 -13.16 4.57 24.11
C THR A 727 -13.19 4.11 22.65
N GLY A 728 -12.17 3.35 22.23
CA GLY A 728 -12.11 2.79 20.88
C GLY A 728 -13.21 1.76 20.61
N ASN A 729 -13.78 1.78 19.40
CA ASN A 729 -14.82 0.82 19.01
C ASN A 729 -14.24 -0.61 18.83
N PRO A 730 -14.72 -1.62 19.56
CA PRO A 730 -14.26 -3.00 19.40
C PRO A 730 -14.88 -3.69 18.17
N GLY A 731 -15.91 -3.15 17.53
CA GLY A 731 -16.69 -3.79 16.45
C GLY A 731 -15.87 -4.43 15.32
N PRO A 732 -14.89 -3.73 14.71
CA PRO A 732 -14.00 -4.29 13.70
C PRO A 732 -13.20 -5.50 14.22
N VAL A 733 -12.71 -5.44 15.45
CA VAL A 733 -11.93 -6.53 16.08
C VAL A 733 -12.83 -7.73 16.40
N VAL A 734 -14.06 -7.49 16.89
CA VAL A 734 -15.07 -8.54 17.12
C VAL A 734 -15.40 -9.28 15.83
N SER A 735 -15.47 -8.59 14.69
CA SER A 735 -15.65 -9.26 13.38
C SER A 735 -14.51 -10.23 13.10
N VAL A 736 -13.26 -9.84 13.31
CA VAL A 736 -12.10 -10.71 13.15
C VAL A 736 -12.15 -11.90 14.12
N MET A 737 -12.52 -11.67 15.39
CA MET A 737 -12.67 -12.73 16.40
C MET A 737 -13.68 -13.79 15.98
N VAL A 738 -14.88 -13.36 15.59
CA VAL A 738 -15.96 -14.28 15.18
C VAL A 738 -15.59 -15.02 13.89
N PHE A 739 -14.85 -14.39 12.97
CA PHE A 739 -14.35 -15.08 11.79
C PHE A 739 -13.35 -16.19 12.18
N CYS A 740 -12.47 -15.93 13.15
CA CYS A 740 -11.55 -16.96 13.67
C CYS A 740 -12.32 -18.13 14.28
N LEU A 741 -13.39 -17.85 15.05
CA LEU A 741 -14.28 -18.88 15.58
C LEU A 741 -14.98 -19.66 14.46
N LEU A 742 -15.48 -18.97 13.44
CA LEU A 742 -16.12 -19.57 12.26
C LEU A 742 -15.15 -20.49 11.52
N ALA A 743 -13.94 -20.02 11.22
CA ALA A 743 -12.92 -20.80 10.52
C ALA A 743 -12.51 -22.04 11.33
N ALA A 744 -12.25 -21.90 12.63
CA ALA A 744 -11.86 -23.01 13.50
C ALA A 744 -12.99 -24.03 13.69
N GLY A 745 -14.22 -23.56 13.92
CA GLY A 745 -15.37 -24.40 14.15
C GLY A 745 -15.78 -25.17 12.89
N MET A 746 -15.95 -24.47 11.77
CA MET A 746 -16.40 -25.08 10.52
C MET A 746 -15.36 -26.03 9.91
N ALA A 747 -14.06 -25.76 10.07
CA ALA A 747 -12.99 -26.66 9.64
C ALA A 747 -12.95 -27.97 10.46
N SER A 748 -13.58 -27.99 11.63
CA SER A 748 -13.53 -29.10 12.58
C SER A 748 -14.82 -29.93 12.61
N LEU A 749 -15.90 -29.50 11.94
CA LEU A 749 -17.20 -30.18 11.96
C LEU A 749 -17.15 -31.67 11.57
N ASP A 750 -16.33 -32.04 10.59
CA ASP A 750 -16.17 -33.44 10.15
C ASP A 750 -15.45 -34.33 11.18
N ARG A 751 -14.77 -33.73 12.16
CA ARG A 751 -14.00 -34.47 13.17
C ARG A 751 -14.80 -34.80 14.41
N PHE A 752 -15.92 -34.13 14.66
CA PHE A 752 -16.73 -34.41 15.85
C PHE A 752 -17.14 -35.88 15.97
N PRO A 753 -17.61 -36.54 14.87
CA PRO A 753 -17.93 -37.96 14.93
C PRO A 753 -16.72 -38.85 15.23
N LEU A 754 -15.53 -38.45 14.79
CA LEU A 754 -14.28 -39.18 14.95
C LEU A 754 -13.67 -38.99 16.35
N ALA A 755 -13.77 -37.78 16.90
CA ALA A 755 -13.26 -37.43 18.23
C ALA A 755 -14.14 -38.01 19.35
N PHE A 756 -15.45 -38.14 19.12
CA PHE A 756 -16.42 -38.67 20.09
C PHE A 756 -17.25 -39.81 19.50
N PRO A 757 -16.66 -40.99 19.20
CA PRO A 757 -17.35 -42.06 18.48
C PRO A 757 -18.59 -42.62 19.20
N ARG A 758 -18.69 -42.47 20.53
CA ARG A 758 -19.84 -42.93 21.34
C ARG A 758 -21.07 -42.03 21.24
N VAL A 759 -20.90 -40.74 20.90
CA VAL A 759 -21.96 -39.73 20.95
C VAL A 759 -22.03 -38.90 19.65
N GLY A 760 -21.06 -39.07 18.75
CA GLY A 760 -20.88 -38.25 17.56
C GLY A 760 -22.03 -38.31 16.57
N GLY A 761 -22.70 -39.47 16.45
CA GLY A 761 -23.84 -39.66 15.56
C GLY A 761 -25.08 -38.83 15.97
N THR A 762 -25.24 -38.54 17.26
CA THR A 762 -26.37 -37.74 17.78
C THR A 762 -26.03 -36.27 17.95
N ILE A 763 -24.75 -35.92 18.15
CA ILE A 763 -24.30 -34.53 18.38
C ILE A 763 -24.35 -33.67 17.11
N THR A 764 -23.93 -34.19 15.95
CA THR A 764 -23.89 -33.41 14.70
C THR A 764 -25.24 -32.79 14.27
N PRO A 765 -26.40 -33.51 14.31
CA PRO A 765 -27.68 -32.89 13.97
C PRO A 765 -28.13 -31.85 15.01
N VAL A 766 -27.83 -32.05 16.29
CA VAL A 766 -28.12 -31.07 17.35
C VAL A 766 -27.33 -29.78 17.10
N ILE A 767 -26.02 -29.90 16.86
CA ILE A 767 -25.17 -28.75 16.50
C ILE A 767 -25.73 -28.00 15.28
N SER A 768 -26.09 -28.74 14.23
CA SER A 768 -26.60 -28.13 13.00
C SER A 768 -27.92 -27.40 13.26
N THR A 769 -28.81 -27.98 14.08
CA THR A 769 -30.08 -27.36 14.48
C THR A 769 -29.85 -26.09 15.29
N LEU A 770 -28.92 -26.12 16.26
CA LEU A 770 -28.57 -24.97 17.07
C LEU A 770 -27.96 -23.83 16.23
N LEU A 771 -27.10 -24.14 15.25
CA LEU A 771 -26.53 -23.15 14.33
C LEU A 771 -27.61 -22.49 13.44
N VAL A 772 -28.56 -23.28 12.93
CA VAL A 772 -29.70 -22.74 12.16
C VAL A 772 -30.60 -21.85 13.02
N LEU A 773 -30.87 -22.29 14.25
CA LEU A 773 -31.66 -21.50 15.21
C LEU A 773 -30.92 -20.21 15.60
N ALA A 774 -29.60 -20.24 15.74
CA ALA A 774 -28.76 -19.06 16.00
C ALA A 774 -28.86 -18.02 14.86
N ILE A 775 -28.75 -18.47 13.59
CA ILE A 775 -28.93 -17.62 12.41
C ILE A 775 -30.31 -16.95 12.44
N GLY A 776 -31.36 -17.74 12.63
CA GLY A 776 -32.73 -17.25 12.65
C GLY A 776 -32.98 -16.27 13.80
N ALA A 777 -32.50 -16.59 15.01
CA ALA A 777 -32.64 -15.75 16.19
C ALA A 777 -31.98 -14.38 15.99
N SER A 778 -30.76 -14.33 15.47
CA SER A 778 -30.05 -13.07 15.23
C SER A 778 -30.72 -12.22 14.16
N LEU A 779 -31.01 -12.77 12.98
CA LEU A 779 -31.61 -12.01 11.88
C LEU A 779 -33.00 -11.48 12.24
N VAL A 780 -33.83 -12.28 12.91
CA VAL A 780 -35.16 -11.83 13.36
C VAL A 780 -35.01 -10.73 14.39
N LEU A 781 -34.10 -10.85 15.35
CA LEU A 781 -33.93 -9.86 16.42
C LEU A 781 -33.55 -8.47 15.91
N PHE A 782 -32.65 -8.39 14.93
CA PHE A 782 -32.15 -7.11 14.41
C PHE A 782 -33.03 -6.49 13.31
N TYR A 783 -33.73 -7.30 12.51
CA TYR A 783 -34.50 -6.78 11.36
C TYR A 783 -36.01 -6.75 11.56
N SER A 784 -36.59 -7.52 12.49
CA SER A 784 -38.03 -7.45 12.73
C SER A 784 -38.54 -6.06 13.15
N PRO A 785 -37.82 -5.22 13.93
CA PRO A 785 -38.27 -3.86 14.22
C PRO A 785 -38.42 -2.99 12.97
N ARG A 786 -37.55 -3.19 11.96
CA ARG A 786 -37.55 -2.42 10.71
C ARG A 786 -38.63 -2.88 9.72
N VAL A 787 -39.03 -4.15 9.80
CA VAL A 787 -39.97 -4.76 8.84
C VAL A 787 -41.43 -4.67 9.28
N MET A 788 -41.73 -4.51 10.57
CA MET A 788 -43.10 -4.47 11.12
C MET A 788 -43.48 -3.10 11.71
N PRO A 789 -43.97 -2.13 10.90
CA PRO A 789 -44.15 -0.73 11.31
C PRO A 789 -45.46 -0.45 12.09
N GLY A 790 -46.19 -1.47 12.54
CA GLY A 790 -47.59 -1.34 13.01
C GLY A 790 -47.87 -1.75 14.46
N ALA A 791 -46.85 -2.09 15.24
CA ALA A 791 -47.00 -2.23 16.68
C ALA A 791 -46.63 -0.89 17.35
N PRO A 792 -47.13 -0.56 18.54
CA PRO A 792 -46.67 0.59 19.36
C PRO A 792 -45.21 0.44 19.85
N LEU A 793 -44.35 -0.20 19.04
CA LEU A 793 -42.93 -0.48 19.23
C LEU A 793 -42.05 0.45 18.38
N THR A 794 -42.62 1.52 17.79
CA THR A 794 -41.85 2.59 17.14
C THR A 794 -41.06 3.35 18.20
N GLY A 795 -39.87 2.84 18.54
CA GLY A 795 -38.95 3.44 19.50
C GLY A 795 -38.59 2.56 20.70
N GLN A 796 -39.18 1.38 20.89
CA GLN A 796 -38.76 0.45 21.96
C GLN A 796 -38.05 -0.79 21.41
N PRO A 797 -36.85 -1.09 21.91
CA PRO A 797 -36.08 -2.25 21.48
C PRO A 797 -36.77 -3.57 21.88
N LEU A 798 -36.66 -4.61 21.05
CA LEU A 798 -37.25 -5.93 21.36
C LEU A 798 -36.66 -6.54 22.64
N THR A 799 -35.36 -6.32 22.86
CA THR A 799 -34.55 -6.85 23.97
C THR A 799 -33.49 -5.83 24.36
N ALA A 800 -32.94 -5.90 25.58
CA ALA A 800 -31.74 -5.13 25.96
C ALA A 800 -30.52 -5.38 25.05
N VAL A 801 -30.48 -6.52 24.36
CA VAL A 801 -29.43 -6.90 23.40
C VAL A 801 -29.42 -6.01 22.15
N ASN A 802 -30.55 -5.37 21.83
CA ASN A 802 -30.70 -4.45 20.71
C ASN A 802 -31.29 -3.13 21.21
N ALA A 803 -30.89 -2.70 22.42
CA ALA A 803 -31.50 -1.59 23.15
C ALA A 803 -31.39 -0.24 22.45
N ALA A 804 -30.30 -0.03 21.71
CA ALA A 804 -30.05 1.23 21.05
C ALA A 804 -30.99 1.41 19.84
N PRO A 805 -31.62 2.59 19.70
CA PRO A 805 -32.37 2.91 18.49
C PRO A 805 -31.46 2.85 17.27
N THR A 806 -32.03 2.54 16.12
CA THR A 806 -31.32 2.66 14.84
C THR A 806 -31.04 4.14 14.62
N LEU A 807 -29.78 4.55 14.73
CA LEU A 807 -29.37 5.97 14.73
C LEU A 807 -29.26 6.56 13.32
N ILE A 808 -29.21 5.70 12.30
CA ILE A 808 -29.11 6.15 10.90
C ILE A 808 -30.46 6.62 10.36
N GLU A 809 -30.42 7.70 9.60
CA GLU A 809 -31.58 8.30 8.96
C GLU A 809 -31.28 8.66 7.49
N ALA A 810 -32.35 8.86 6.71
CA ALA A 810 -32.24 9.35 5.33
C ALA A 810 -31.86 10.83 5.37
N GLY A 811 -30.69 11.18 4.83
CA GLY A 811 -30.16 12.54 4.85
C GLY A 811 -29.91 13.12 3.46
N ALA A 812 -29.54 14.41 3.44
CA ALA A 812 -29.09 15.13 2.25
C ALA A 812 -27.58 15.41 2.31
N LEU A 813 -26.97 15.78 1.18
CA LEU A 813 -25.53 16.11 1.11
C LEU A 813 -25.18 17.32 1.98
N ARG A 814 -25.93 18.42 1.82
CA ARG A 814 -25.78 19.64 2.62
C ARG A 814 -26.13 19.36 4.08
N GLN A 815 -25.27 19.71 5.03
CA GLN A 815 -25.56 19.57 6.47
C GLN A 815 -25.94 20.87 7.16
N LEU A 816 -25.61 22.01 6.56
CA LEU A 816 -25.95 23.34 7.08
C LEU A 816 -27.24 23.91 6.43
N PRO A 817 -27.90 24.89 7.06
CA PRO A 817 -28.94 25.67 6.40
C PRO A 817 -28.43 26.33 5.11
N ALA A 818 -29.32 26.53 4.14
CA ALA A 818 -28.94 27.02 2.80
C ALA A 818 -28.14 28.33 2.84
N THR A 819 -28.56 29.30 3.66
CA THR A 819 -27.89 30.61 3.79
C THR A 819 -26.47 30.51 4.34
N ALA A 820 -26.24 29.64 5.33
CA ALA A 820 -24.93 29.39 5.90
C ALA A 820 -24.02 28.63 4.92
N ALA A 821 -24.56 27.62 4.25
CA ALA A 821 -23.83 26.83 3.25
C ALA A 821 -23.43 27.65 2.01
N ASP A 822 -24.32 28.53 1.52
CA ASP A 822 -24.04 29.39 0.36
C ASP A 822 -22.89 30.37 0.66
N GLN A 823 -22.86 30.95 1.86
CA GLN A 823 -21.77 31.84 2.29
C GLN A 823 -20.49 31.08 2.65
N GLY A 824 -20.60 29.84 3.12
CA GLY A 824 -19.48 28.96 3.41
C GLY A 824 -18.79 28.42 2.14
N THR A 825 -19.53 28.22 1.05
CA THR A 825 -18.99 27.79 -0.26
C THR A 825 -18.63 28.95 -1.18
N GLY A 826 -19.20 30.13 -0.94
CA GLY A 826 -18.89 31.37 -1.64
C GLY A 826 -17.49 31.92 -1.33
N PRO A 827 -17.16 33.10 -1.90
CA PRO A 827 -15.84 33.73 -1.72
C PRO A 827 -15.56 34.18 -0.28
N ALA A 828 -16.59 34.35 0.56
CA ALA A 828 -16.43 34.65 1.98
C ALA A 828 -15.84 33.49 2.77
N GLN A 829 -16.12 32.25 2.36
CA GLN A 829 -15.76 31.02 3.08
C GLN A 829 -16.11 31.11 4.58
N LEU A 830 -17.28 31.67 4.90
CA LEU A 830 -17.71 31.86 6.29
C LEU A 830 -17.77 30.52 7.02
N ARG A 831 -17.28 30.51 8.26
CA ARG A 831 -17.44 29.37 9.16
C ARG A 831 -18.76 29.48 9.89
N THR A 832 -19.39 28.33 10.12
CA THR A 832 -20.56 28.20 11.00
C THR A 832 -20.11 27.54 12.29
N LEU A 833 -20.37 28.17 13.43
CA LEU A 833 -20.16 27.57 14.74
C LEU A 833 -21.42 26.79 15.12
N VAL A 834 -21.32 25.46 15.21
CA VAL A 834 -22.41 24.60 15.67
C VAL A 834 -22.25 24.35 17.15
N LEU A 835 -23.27 24.71 17.94
CA LEU A 835 -23.29 24.53 19.38
C LEU A 835 -24.18 23.35 19.77
N SER A 836 -23.65 22.51 20.66
CA SER A 836 -24.37 21.39 21.28
C SER A 836 -24.29 21.48 22.79
N ALA A 837 -25.36 21.11 23.49
CA ALA A 837 -25.32 21.02 24.94
C ALA A 837 -24.54 19.78 25.37
N ALA A 838 -23.71 19.93 26.39
CA ALA A 838 -22.99 18.83 27.01
C ALA A 838 -23.18 18.89 28.53
N ASP A 839 -23.10 17.75 29.23
CA ASP A 839 -23.23 17.74 30.69
C ASP A 839 -21.86 17.51 31.36
N PRO A 840 -21.28 18.51 32.06
CA PRO A 840 -21.69 19.92 32.17
C PRO A 840 -21.11 20.81 31.05
N GLY A 841 -21.89 21.75 30.50
CA GLY A 841 -21.42 22.83 29.63
C GLY A 841 -22.02 22.88 28.22
N VAL A 842 -21.26 23.48 27.30
CA VAL A 842 -21.62 23.64 25.88
C VAL A 842 -20.38 23.37 25.06
N THR A 843 -20.53 22.58 24.00
CA THR A 843 -19.46 22.27 23.06
C THR A 843 -19.73 23.01 21.76
N GLY A 844 -18.66 23.44 21.08
CA GLY A 844 -18.76 24.15 19.82
C GLY A 844 -17.86 23.52 18.77
N GLU A 845 -18.41 23.24 17.60
CA GLU A 845 -17.71 22.71 16.44
C GLU A 845 -17.72 23.76 15.32
N LEU A 846 -16.55 24.05 14.75
CA LEU A 846 -16.46 24.91 13.57
C LEU A 846 -16.68 24.06 12.32
N VAL A 847 -17.67 24.45 11.51
CA VAL A 847 -18.04 23.75 10.28
C VAL A 847 -17.86 24.69 9.09
N SER A 848 -17.16 24.22 8.06
CA SER A 848 -16.89 24.95 6.83
C SER A 848 -17.70 24.45 5.62
N GLY A 849 -17.89 25.29 4.60
CA GLY A 849 -18.51 24.89 3.32
C GLY A 849 -19.96 24.41 3.47
N GLU A 850 -20.31 23.29 2.80
CA GLU A 850 -21.68 22.73 2.84
C GLU A 850 -22.03 22.00 4.14
N GLY A 851 -21.06 21.79 5.02
CA GLY A 851 -21.25 21.18 6.33
C GLY A 851 -20.28 20.05 6.70
N ARG A 852 -20.71 19.22 7.66
CA ARG A 852 -19.96 18.06 8.17
C ARG A 852 -19.88 16.95 7.13
N THR A 853 -18.67 16.65 6.68
CA THR A 853 -18.42 15.65 5.64
C THR A 853 -17.29 14.70 6.02
N LEU A 854 -17.39 13.45 5.57
CA LEU A 854 -16.54 12.34 5.98
C LEU A 854 -15.06 12.56 5.63
N GLU A 855 -14.76 13.19 4.50
CA GLU A 855 -13.39 13.51 4.06
C GLU A 855 -12.74 14.67 4.83
N LYS A 856 -13.53 15.49 5.54
CA LYS A 856 -13.01 16.54 6.43
C LYS A 856 -12.64 16.02 7.82
N SER A 857 -13.14 14.85 8.20
CA SER A 857 -12.75 14.16 9.43
C SER A 857 -11.23 13.89 9.44
N ARG A 858 -10.60 14.16 10.59
CA ARG A 858 -9.17 13.99 10.81
C ARG A 858 -8.91 13.34 12.16
N ALA A 859 -8.43 12.11 12.17
CA ALA A 859 -8.10 11.38 13.39
C ALA A 859 -7.05 12.10 14.25
N VAL A 860 -6.10 12.81 13.65
CA VAL A 860 -5.08 13.58 14.39
C VAL A 860 -5.67 14.78 15.12
N VAL A 861 -6.65 15.46 14.51
CA VAL A 861 -7.34 16.60 15.14
C VAL A 861 -8.31 16.11 16.21
N ALA A 862 -9.09 15.07 15.90
CA ALA A 862 -10.03 14.47 16.85
C ALA A 862 -9.34 13.82 18.06
N ALA A 863 -8.09 13.34 17.89
CA ALA A 863 -7.30 12.85 19.01
C ALA A 863 -6.90 13.96 19.99
N GLY A 864 -6.80 15.22 19.55
CA GLY A 864 -6.47 16.39 20.38
C GLY A 864 -5.32 16.10 21.36
N ASP A 865 -5.48 16.56 22.60
CA ASP A 865 -4.59 16.21 23.72
C ASP A 865 -5.21 15.16 24.64
N LEU A 866 -6.05 14.26 24.06
CA LEU A 866 -6.67 13.18 24.83
C LEU A 866 -5.61 12.33 25.53
N PRO A 867 -5.83 11.91 26.78
CA PRO A 867 -4.90 11.04 27.48
C PRO A 867 -4.75 9.69 26.76
N LEU A 868 -3.67 8.95 27.05
CA LEU A 868 -3.50 7.61 26.49
C LEU A 868 -4.66 6.66 26.89
N TRP A 869 -5.13 6.80 28.13
CA TRP A 869 -6.14 5.93 28.74
C TRP A 869 -7.44 6.70 28.92
N ALA A 870 -8.54 6.15 28.44
CA ALA A 870 -9.87 6.73 28.63
C ALA A 870 -10.33 6.66 30.10
N GLN A 871 -9.96 5.56 30.79
CA GLN A 871 -10.37 5.29 32.16
C GLN A 871 -9.15 4.85 32.99
N PRO A 872 -8.27 5.80 33.40
CA PRO A 872 -7.02 5.49 34.08
C PRO A 872 -7.22 4.77 35.42
N GLU A 873 -8.38 4.95 36.06
CA GLU A 873 -8.76 4.30 37.32
C GLU A 873 -8.82 2.76 37.24
N LEU A 874 -9.01 2.19 36.05
CA LEU A 874 -9.11 0.74 35.84
C LEU A 874 -7.74 0.04 35.66
N LEU A 875 -6.65 0.80 35.50
CA LEU A 875 -5.30 0.24 35.28
C LEU A 875 -4.74 -0.56 36.46
N PRO A 876 -4.85 -0.12 37.74
CA PRO A 876 -4.28 -0.83 38.88
C PRO A 876 -4.89 -2.23 39.07
N ASP A 877 -6.21 -2.33 38.90
CA ASP A 877 -6.95 -3.60 39.00
C ASP A 877 -6.55 -4.58 37.89
N LEU A 878 -6.15 -4.07 36.71
CA LEU A 878 -5.76 -4.88 35.55
C LEU A 878 -4.31 -5.34 35.60
N LEU A 879 -3.41 -4.55 36.20
CA LEU A 879 -1.98 -4.86 36.36
C LEU A 879 -1.65 -5.61 37.66
N GLY A 880 -2.66 -5.90 38.49
CA GLY A 880 -2.50 -6.64 39.74
C GLY A 880 -1.82 -5.84 40.85
N GLY A 881 -1.90 -4.51 40.79
CA GLY A 881 -1.44 -3.62 41.86
C GLY A 881 -2.43 -3.64 43.02
N THR A 882 -1.93 -3.59 44.25
CA THR A 882 -2.80 -3.39 45.41
C THR A 882 -3.35 -1.98 45.40
N ARG A 883 -4.62 -1.81 45.79
CA ARG A 883 -5.29 -0.49 45.89
C ARG A 883 -4.47 0.53 46.70
N ASP A 884 -3.63 0.06 47.62
CA ASP A 884 -2.71 0.86 48.42
C ASP A 884 -1.55 1.52 47.62
N ASP A 885 -1.12 0.93 46.50
CA ASP A 885 -0.12 1.55 45.61
C ASP A 885 -0.74 2.68 44.77
N ALA A 886 -2.04 2.57 44.47
CA ALA A 886 -2.83 3.65 43.88
C ALA A 886 -3.08 4.77 44.88
N VAL A 887 -3.24 4.44 46.18
CA VAL A 887 -3.33 5.43 47.26
C VAL A 887 -2.00 6.16 47.48
N ALA A 888 -0.85 5.50 47.32
CA ALA A 888 0.45 6.20 47.38
C ALA A 888 0.70 7.14 46.18
N ALA A 889 0.05 6.90 45.02
CA ALA A 889 0.03 7.83 43.88
C ALA A 889 -1.11 8.86 43.97
N SER A 890 -2.18 8.56 44.72
CA SER A 890 -3.32 9.44 44.95
C SER A 890 -3.26 10.22 46.27
N ASP A 891 -2.29 9.99 47.16
CA ASP A 891 -2.09 10.79 48.38
C ASP A 891 -1.35 12.11 48.10
N THR A 892 -0.86 12.29 46.87
CA THR A 892 -0.62 13.63 46.28
C THR A 892 -1.88 14.25 45.66
N ALA A 893 -3.00 13.53 45.64
CA ALA A 893 -4.31 13.94 45.10
C ALA A 893 -5.43 13.71 46.13
N GLY A 894 -5.11 13.85 47.43
CA GLY A 894 -5.99 13.62 48.58
C GLY A 894 -6.52 14.90 49.23
N ALA A 895 -6.61 16.00 48.49
CA ALA A 895 -7.60 17.04 48.78
C ALA A 895 -8.80 16.72 47.88
N GLY A 896 -10.05 16.96 48.34
CA GLY A 896 -11.21 16.95 47.43
C GLY A 896 -10.92 17.78 46.18
N PRO A 897 -11.63 17.63 45.05
CA PRO A 897 -11.23 18.23 43.78
C PRO A 897 -11.29 19.76 43.86
N GLU A 898 -10.27 20.35 44.48
CA GLU A 898 -9.68 21.57 44.01
C GLU A 898 -8.94 21.15 42.74
N PRO A 899 -9.25 21.78 41.61
CA PRO A 899 -8.69 21.41 40.32
C PRO A 899 -7.18 21.53 40.43
N THR A 900 -6.48 20.40 40.42
CA THR A 900 -5.04 20.42 40.24
C THR A 900 -4.81 20.97 38.84
N GLU A 901 -4.32 22.20 38.77
CA GLU A 901 -3.89 22.95 37.58
C GLU A 901 -2.74 22.24 36.85
N ALA A 902 -2.95 21.00 36.39
CA ALA A 902 -2.26 20.51 35.21
C ALA A 902 -3.06 21.02 34.01
N GLY A 903 -2.99 22.34 33.80
CA GLY A 903 -3.64 23.01 32.68
C GLY A 903 -3.19 22.36 31.39
N THR A 904 -4.09 21.64 30.73
CA THR A 904 -3.98 21.38 29.31
C THR A 904 -4.01 22.74 28.63
N GLU A 905 -2.86 23.23 28.19
CA GLU A 905 -2.76 24.48 27.45
C GLU A 905 -3.48 24.28 26.12
N PHE A 906 -4.75 24.71 26.06
CA PHE A 906 -5.46 24.89 24.79
C PHE A 906 -4.57 25.68 23.84
N SER A 907 -4.59 25.35 22.54
CA SER A 907 -3.91 26.20 21.57
C SER A 907 -4.49 27.62 21.64
N ALA A 908 -3.69 28.63 21.27
CA ALA A 908 -4.18 30.02 21.29
C ALA A 908 -5.49 30.19 20.49
N ALA A 909 -5.63 29.47 19.37
CA ALA A 909 -6.85 29.45 18.55
C ALA A 909 -8.03 28.76 19.26
N GLU A 910 -7.78 27.64 19.95
CA GLU A 910 -8.80 26.94 20.75
C GLU A 910 -9.26 27.79 21.95
N GLN A 911 -8.35 28.52 22.59
CA GLN A 911 -8.69 29.46 23.66
C GLN A 911 -9.61 30.57 23.16
N ARG A 912 -9.35 31.11 21.95
CA ARG A 912 -10.25 32.10 21.33
C ARG A 912 -11.61 31.52 21.00
N LEU A 913 -11.67 30.30 20.45
CA LEU A 913 -12.94 29.62 20.19
C LEU A 913 -13.73 29.37 21.47
N ALA A 914 -13.06 28.89 22.53
CA ALA A 914 -13.66 28.70 23.84
C ALA A 914 -14.17 30.03 24.43
N SER A 915 -13.43 31.12 24.21
CA SER A 915 -13.84 32.46 24.64
C SER A 915 -15.09 32.94 23.89
N LEU A 916 -15.20 32.66 22.59
CA LEU A 916 -16.41 32.93 21.81
C LEU A 916 -17.60 32.12 22.32
N ILE A 917 -17.44 30.81 22.51
CA ILE A 917 -18.50 29.94 23.05
C ILE A 917 -18.96 30.45 24.43
N ALA A 918 -18.01 30.80 25.31
CA ALA A 918 -18.30 31.37 26.62
C ALA A 918 -19.05 32.70 26.53
N ALA A 919 -18.67 33.58 25.61
CA ALA A 919 -19.35 34.86 25.37
C ALA A 919 -20.78 34.65 24.85
N LEU A 920 -21.00 33.71 23.94
CA LEU A 920 -22.31 33.39 23.36
C LEU A 920 -23.32 32.86 24.38
N ILE A 921 -22.85 32.15 25.40
CA ILE A 921 -23.72 31.59 26.46
C ILE A 921 -23.79 32.47 27.70
N THR A 922 -23.05 33.58 27.73
CA THR A 922 -23.03 34.54 28.85
C THR A 922 -23.84 35.78 28.47
N PRO A 923 -25.00 36.02 29.12
CA PRO A 923 -25.85 37.17 28.80
C PRO A 923 -25.09 38.50 28.94
N GLY A 924 -25.13 39.34 27.89
CA GLY A 924 -24.54 40.68 27.89
C GLY A 924 -23.02 40.74 27.69
N ALA A 925 -22.38 39.67 27.21
CA ALA A 925 -20.98 39.72 26.80
C ALA A 925 -20.80 40.70 25.60
N VAL A 926 -19.78 41.57 25.67
CA VAL A 926 -19.56 42.67 24.69
C VAL A 926 -18.55 42.27 23.59
N GLN A 927 -17.81 41.17 23.76
CA GLN A 927 -16.70 40.78 22.86
C GLN A 927 -17.11 39.82 21.72
N THR A 928 -18.40 39.48 21.59
CA THR A 928 -18.87 38.47 20.63
C THR A 928 -18.56 38.85 19.18
N GLU A 929 -18.84 40.10 18.78
CA GLU A 929 -18.60 40.59 17.41
C GLU A 929 -17.12 40.52 17.04
N GLU A 930 -16.25 40.99 17.94
CA GLU A 930 -14.79 40.98 17.74
C GLU A 930 -14.26 39.55 17.61
N LEU A 931 -14.70 38.63 18.47
CA LEU A 931 -14.29 37.22 18.43
C LEU A 931 -14.82 36.48 17.20
N MET A 932 -16.07 36.74 16.79
CA MET A 932 -16.65 36.18 15.56
C MET A 932 -15.90 36.68 14.34
N ALA A 933 -15.61 37.99 14.29
CA ALA A 933 -14.78 38.57 13.24
C ALA A 933 -13.40 37.92 13.25
N GLU A 934 -12.72 37.85 14.40
CA GLU A 934 -11.38 37.26 14.57
C GLU A 934 -11.32 35.82 14.02
N LEU A 935 -12.29 34.98 14.36
CA LEU A 935 -12.36 33.55 13.99
C LEU A 935 -12.94 33.30 12.59
N GLY A 936 -13.50 34.32 11.94
CA GLY A 936 -14.18 34.20 10.64
C GLY A 936 -15.52 33.44 10.73
N VAL A 937 -16.21 33.55 11.87
CA VAL A 937 -17.51 32.92 12.10
C VAL A 937 -18.61 33.89 11.67
N GLY A 938 -19.42 33.50 10.69
CA GLY A 938 -20.54 34.31 10.22
C GLY A 938 -21.90 33.87 10.75
N TYR A 939 -21.98 32.62 11.21
CA TYR A 939 -23.23 32.00 11.64
C TYR A 939 -23.02 31.16 12.90
N VAL A 940 -24.04 31.13 13.75
CA VAL A 940 -24.16 30.21 14.89
C VAL A 940 -25.37 29.33 14.66
N LEU A 941 -25.20 28.01 14.74
CA LEU A 941 -26.25 27.02 14.55
C LEU A 941 -26.40 26.20 15.84
N ILE A 942 -27.64 26.00 16.28
CA ILE A 942 -27.97 25.00 17.30
C ILE A 942 -28.75 23.89 16.62
N ASP A 943 -28.23 22.66 16.67
CA ASP A 943 -28.84 21.48 16.04
C ASP A 943 -30.23 21.17 16.64
N GLN A 944 -31.08 20.47 15.88
CA GLN A 944 -32.42 20.12 16.35
C GLN A 944 -32.38 19.16 17.56
N GLY A 945 -33.21 19.45 18.56
CA GLY A 945 -33.35 18.59 19.75
C GLY A 945 -32.48 19.00 20.94
N GLU A 946 -31.66 20.04 20.78
CA GLU A 946 -30.90 20.64 21.88
C GLU A 946 -31.82 21.33 22.91
N PRO A 947 -31.38 21.46 24.18
CA PRO A 947 -32.17 22.11 25.22
C PRO A 947 -32.48 23.58 24.89
N ALA A 948 -33.73 23.99 25.08
CA ALA A 948 -34.18 25.36 24.85
C ALA A 948 -33.37 26.42 25.63
N VAL A 949 -32.77 26.05 26.76
CA VAL A 949 -31.91 26.94 27.56
C VAL A 949 -30.69 27.42 26.76
N LEU A 950 -30.13 26.57 25.89
CA LEU A 950 -28.99 26.94 25.04
C LEU A 950 -29.42 27.97 23.99
N THR A 951 -30.57 27.74 23.36
CA THR A 951 -31.21 28.67 22.43
C THR A 951 -31.49 30.02 23.08
N ASP A 952 -32.11 30.02 24.27
CA ASP A 952 -32.40 31.25 25.03
C ASP A 952 -31.11 32.02 25.37
N ALA A 953 -30.02 31.31 25.68
CA ALA A 953 -28.74 31.95 25.98
C ALA A 953 -28.17 32.68 24.75
N VAL A 954 -28.13 32.00 23.59
CA VAL A 954 -27.63 32.58 22.33
C VAL A 954 -28.50 33.74 21.84
N ASP A 955 -29.82 33.69 22.06
CA ASP A 955 -30.73 34.78 21.69
C ASP A 955 -30.47 36.09 22.48
N THR A 956 -29.80 36.00 23.62
CA THR A 956 -29.39 37.18 24.43
C THR A 956 -27.97 37.67 24.16
N ALA A 957 -27.22 37.01 23.29
CA ALA A 957 -25.86 37.40 22.94
C ALA A 957 -25.87 38.67 22.06
N ALA A 958 -24.99 39.63 22.37
CA ALA A 958 -24.82 40.82 21.53
C ALA A 958 -24.14 40.46 20.19
N GLY A 959 -24.48 41.20 19.13
CA GLY A 959 -23.86 41.02 17.81
C GLY A 959 -24.40 39.85 16.98
N LEU A 960 -25.54 39.27 17.38
CA LEU A 960 -26.23 38.21 16.65
C LEU A 960 -27.66 38.63 16.32
N VAL A 961 -28.07 38.31 15.09
CA VAL A 961 -29.45 38.47 14.63
C VAL A 961 -30.02 37.09 14.34
N SER A 962 -31.14 36.77 15.00
CA SER A 962 -31.87 35.53 14.74
C SER A 962 -32.39 35.49 13.30
N VAL A 963 -31.99 34.45 12.56
CA VAL A 963 -32.54 34.12 11.22
C VAL A 963 -33.81 33.30 11.38
N GLY A 964 -33.88 32.48 12.43
CA GLY A 964 -35.03 31.67 12.82
C GLY A 964 -34.83 30.17 12.66
N VAL A 965 -35.92 29.42 12.79
CA VAL A 965 -35.93 27.95 12.70
C VAL A 965 -35.78 27.51 11.24
N THR A 966 -34.81 26.64 10.99
CA THR A 966 -34.47 26.08 9.68
C THR A 966 -34.76 24.58 9.60
N ASP A 967 -34.52 23.96 8.44
CA ASP A 967 -34.58 22.51 8.26
C ASP A 967 -33.52 21.74 9.04
N ARG A 968 -32.50 22.41 9.60
CA ARG A 968 -31.36 21.82 10.32
C ARG A 968 -31.22 22.24 11.78
N GLY A 969 -31.99 23.22 12.24
CA GLY A 969 -31.87 23.75 13.59
C GLY A 969 -32.21 25.23 13.64
N GLU A 970 -31.88 25.89 14.74
CA GLU A 970 -32.05 27.34 14.88
C GLU A 970 -30.76 28.05 14.48
N LEU A 971 -30.89 29.10 13.65
CA LEU A 971 -29.76 29.79 13.04
C LEU A 971 -29.75 31.26 13.43
N TRP A 972 -28.58 31.74 13.83
CA TRP A 972 -28.26 33.15 14.02
C TRP A 972 -27.15 33.54 13.05
N ARG A 973 -27.19 34.77 12.56
CA ARG A 973 -26.13 35.38 11.76
C ARG A 973 -25.45 36.47 12.58
N ALA A 974 -24.15 36.67 12.37
CA ALA A 974 -23.46 37.86 12.88
C ALA A 974 -24.16 39.13 12.37
N GLU A 975 -24.35 40.08 13.26
CA GLU A 975 -24.90 41.40 12.94
C GLU A 975 -23.95 42.13 12.00
N VAL A 976 -24.51 42.81 11.00
CA VAL A 976 -23.77 43.60 10.02
C VAL A 976 -24.27 45.02 10.17
N ASP A 977 -23.35 45.94 10.51
CA ASP A 977 -23.67 47.38 10.52
C ASP A 977 -23.76 47.88 9.07
N GLU A 978 -24.99 48.03 8.57
CA GLU A 978 -25.25 48.51 7.19
C GLU A 978 -24.72 49.93 6.97
N ASP A 979 -24.57 50.75 8.02
CA ASP A 979 -24.04 52.10 7.94
C ASP A 979 -22.49 52.14 7.92
N ALA A 980 -21.84 51.00 8.20
CA ALA A 980 -20.38 50.85 8.31
C ALA A 980 -19.83 49.60 7.60
N LEU A 981 -20.36 49.28 6.40
CA LEU A 981 -19.88 48.16 5.59
C LEU A 981 -18.40 48.32 5.20
N LEU A 982 -17.60 47.28 5.47
CA LEU A 982 -16.19 47.24 5.10
C LEU A 982 -16.03 47.11 3.58
N PRO A 983 -15.02 47.77 2.99
CA PRO A 983 -14.58 47.51 1.62
C PRO A 983 -14.32 46.02 1.40
N SER A 984 -14.74 45.49 0.26
CA SER A 984 -14.63 44.06 -0.01
C SER A 984 -14.39 43.77 -1.49
N GLY A 985 -13.75 42.63 -1.76
CA GLY A 985 -13.51 42.16 -3.12
C GLY A 985 -14.73 41.54 -3.79
N GLU A 986 -14.59 41.19 -5.08
CA GLU A 986 -15.68 40.66 -5.90
C GLU A 986 -16.40 39.46 -5.24
N GLY A 987 -17.73 39.54 -5.13
CA GLY A 987 -18.58 38.46 -4.63
C GLY A 987 -18.80 38.42 -3.12
N LEU A 988 -18.17 39.31 -2.35
CA LEU A 988 -18.44 39.53 -0.93
C LEU A 988 -19.53 40.61 -0.78
N PHE A 989 -20.76 40.22 -0.44
CA PHE A 989 -21.86 41.18 -0.26
C PHE A 989 -22.57 40.96 1.07
N GLY A 990 -22.66 42.01 1.89
CA GLY A 990 -23.34 41.97 3.19
C GLY A 990 -22.75 40.94 4.16
N VAL A 991 -21.43 40.76 4.13
CA VAL A 991 -20.70 39.77 4.93
C VAL A 991 -20.02 40.47 6.11
N PRO A 992 -20.18 39.99 7.36
CA PRO A 992 -19.59 40.63 8.53
C PRO A 992 -18.07 40.38 8.68
N THR A 993 -17.56 39.28 8.13
CA THR A 993 -16.15 38.88 8.28
C THR A 993 -15.70 37.94 7.16
N SER A 994 -14.40 37.75 7.00
CA SER A 994 -13.79 36.72 6.16
C SER A 994 -12.53 36.20 6.85
N TRP A 995 -12.17 34.95 6.59
CA TRP A 995 -10.95 34.37 7.19
C TRP A 995 -9.66 34.99 6.65
N ALA A 996 -9.71 35.73 5.52
CA ALA A 996 -8.62 36.51 4.97
C ALA A 996 -9.04 37.98 4.87
N ARG A 997 -8.21 38.89 5.39
CA ARG A 997 -8.54 40.32 5.53
C ARG A 997 -7.31 41.21 5.46
N ILE A 998 -7.53 42.51 5.28
CA ILE A 998 -6.50 43.55 5.36
C ILE A 998 -6.68 44.30 6.67
N VAL A 999 -5.59 44.46 7.43
CA VAL A 999 -5.56 45.16 8.72
C VAL A 999 -4.42 46.18 8.76
N ASN A 1000 -4.55 47.20 9.62
CA ASN A 1000 -3.44 48.08 9.98
C ASN A 1000 -2.51 47.40 11.02
N PRO A 1001 -1.37 48.00 11.40
CA PRO A 1001 -0.45 47.42 12.39
C PRO A 1001 -1.10 47.21 13.76
N GLU A 1002 -2.08 48.05 14.11
CA GLU A 1002 -2.90 47.96 15.33
C GLU A 1002 -3.92 46.81 15.28
N GLY A 1003 -4.19 46.22 14.11
CA GLY A 1003 -5.13 45.11 13.92
C GLY A 1003 -6.56 45.52 13.57
N GLU A 1004 -6.83 46.80 13.33
CA GLU A 1004 -8.13 47.29 12.88
C GLU A 1004 -8.39 46.87 11.42
N LEU A 1005 -9.60 46.35 11.18
CA LEU A 1005 -10.10 45.89 9.88
C LEU A 1005 -10.20 47.03 8.86
N GLN A 1006 -9.58 46.86 7.70
CA GLN A 1006 -9.62 47.81 6.58
C GLN A 1006 -10.41 47.28 5.38
N ALA A 1007 -10.27 45.98 5.07
CA ALA A 1007 -10.99 45.36 3.95
C ALA A 1007 -11.11 43.84 4.10
N LEU A 1008 -12.15 43.26 3.48
CA LEU A 1008 -12.39 41.83 3.40
C LEU A 1008 -11.93 41.26 2.06
N LEU A 1009 -11.23 40.12 2.08
CA LEU A 1009 -10.66 39.51 0.89
C LEU A 1009 -11.44 38.26 0.46
N PRO A 1010 -11.80 38.12 -0.83
CA PRO A 1010 -12.44 36.92 -1.34
C PRO A 1010 -11.44 35.77 -1.36
N SER A 1011 -11.88 34.56 -1.06
CA SER A 1011 -11.00 33.43 -0.77
C SER A 1011 -11.58 32.11 -1.23
N GLY A 1012 -10.71 31.12 -1.42
CA GLY A 1012 -11.08 29.73 -1.65
C GLY A 1012 -10.69 28.85 -0.46
N SER A 1013 -11.10 27.58 -0.51
CA SER A 1013 -10.74 26.59 0.50
C SER A 1013 -9.21 26.46 0.60
N GLN A 1014 -8.61 27.05 1.65
CA GLN A 1014 -7.17 26.99 1.96
C GLN A 1014 -6.24 27.72 0.95
N ALA A 1015 -6.80 28.63 0.14
CA ALA A 1015 -6.02 29.46 -0.78
C ALA A 1015 -6.71 30.80 -1.06
N LEU A 1016 -5.92 31.79 -1.43
CA LEU A 1016 -6.31 33.15 -1.77
C LEU A 1016 -5.65 33.48 -3.11
N ASP A 1017 -6.41 34.02 -4.07
CA ASP A 1017 -5.90 34.59 -5.32
C ASP A 1017 -6.83 35.75 -5.70
N VAL A 1018 -6.38 36.98 -5.43
CA VAL A 1018 -7.20 38.19 -5.48
C VAL A 1018 -6.46 39.28 -6.22
N ASP A 1019 -7.15 39.90 -7.16
CA ASP A 1019 -6.74 41.17 -7.73
C ASP A 1019 -7.15 42.30 -6.78
N LEU A 1020 -6.17 42.95 -6.15
CA LEU A 1020 -6.42 43.97 -5.14
C LEU A 1020 -7.14 45.21 -5.69
N GLU A 1021 -7.10 45.43 -7.01
CA GLU A 1021 -7.86 46.52 -7.67
C GLU A 1021 -9.37 46.31 -7.57
N GLN A 1022 -9.81 45.07 -7.36
CA GLN A 1022 -11.23 44.71 -7.24
C GLN A 1022 -11.76 44.86 -5.82
N VAL A 1023 -10.90 45.21 -4.85
CA VAL A 1023 -11.30 45.45 -3.46
C VAL A 1023 -11.70 46.91 -3.33
N THR A 1024 -13.00 47.19 -3.31
CA THR A 1024 -13.54 48.55 -3.30
C THR A 1024 -14.64 48.71 -2.26
N ALA A 1025 -14.93 49.95 -1.85
CA ALA A 1025 -16.13 50.23 -1.07
C ALA A 1025 -17.39 50.07 -1.94
N GLU A 1026 -18.57 49.83 -1.33
CA GLU A 1026 -19.83 49.61 -2.05
C GLU A 1026 -20.25 50.80 -2.94
N ASP A 1027 -19.88 52.02 -2.56
CA ASP A 1027 -20.13 53.25 -3.33
C ASP A 1027 -19.14 53.44 -4.49
N GLY A 1028 -18.21 52.50 -4.69
CA GLY A 1028 -17.13 52.59 -5.65
C GLY A 1028 -16.07 53.62 -5.26
N ALA A 1029 -16.12 54.15 -4.04
CA ALA A 1029 -15.04 54.96 -3.50
C ALA A 1029 -13.81 54.08 -3.21
N GLY A 1030 -12.66 54.73 -3.27
CA GLY A 1030 -11.40 54.11 -2.88
C GLY A 1030 -11.38 53.71 -1.40
N LEU A 1031 -10.49 52.80 -1.02
CA LEU A 1031 -10.34 52.32 0.37
C LEU A 1031 -9.98 53.42 1.39
N GLY A 1032 -9.58 54.61 0.95
CA GLY A 1032 -9.23 55.73 1.84
C GLY A 1032 -7.98 55.49 2.68
N LEU A 1033 -7.07 54.63 2.18
CA LEU A 1033 -5.84 54.22 2.86
C LEU A 1033 -4.81 55.35 2.85
N ASP A 1034 -4.03 55.48 3.93
CA ASP A 1034 -2.89 56.39 3.98
C ASP A 1034 -1.79 55.86 3.04
N PRO A 1035 -1.37 56.61 2.00
CA PRO A 1035 -0.31 56.18 1.09
C PRO A 1035 1.07 56.02 1.78
N GLN A 1036 1.22 56.49 3.04
CA GLN A 1036 2.41 56.25 3.87
C GLN A 1036 2.16 55.23 4.99
N GLY A 1037 0.96 54.67 5.07
CA GLY A 1037 0.58 53.68 6.08
C GLY A 1037 1.12 52.28 5.78
N GLU A 1038 1.43 51.53 6.82
CA GLU A 1038 1.75 50.11 6.70
C GLU A 1038 0.46 49.28 6.75
N TYR A 1039 0.30 48.32 5.85
CA TYR A 1039 -0.87 47.43 5.83
C TYR A 1039 -0.44 45.97 5.78
N LEU A 1040 -1.20 45.12 6.47
CA LEU A 1040 -0.91 43.70 6.64
C LEU A 1040 -2.08 42.88 6.11
N VAL A 1041 -1.78 41.78 5.42
CA VAL A 1041 -2.75 40.73 5.12
C VAL A 1041 -2.80 39.79 6.32
N GLU A 1042 -3.95 39.71 6.98
CA GLU A 1042 -4.17 38.81 8.12
C GLU A 1042 -5.03 37.60 7.70
N LEU A 1043 -4.58 36.41 8.10
CA LEU A 1043 -5.28 35.15 7.92
C LEU A 1043 -5.67 34.57 9.29
N SER A 1044 -6.96 34.25 9.46
CA SER A 1044 -7.55 33.60 10.64
C SER A 1044 -7.27 32.08 10.64
N THR A 1045 -5.98 31.75 10.67
CA THR A 1045 -5.45 30.40 10.75
C THR A 1045 -4.32 30.38 11.76
N GLU A 1046 -4.21 29.30 12.52
CA GLU A 1046 -3.13 29.02 13.44
C GLU A 1046 -1.78 29.23 12.76
N GLN A 1047 -0.77 29.61 13.54
CA GLN A 1047 0.59 29.87 13.07
C GLN A 1047 1.33 28.58 12.64
N ALA A 1048 0.69 27.77 11.80
CA ALA A 1048 1.24 26.59 11.15
C ALA A 1048 2.35 26.99 10.17
N SER A 1049 3.48 26.28 10.25
CA SER A 1049 4.57 26.43 9.30
C SER A 1049 4.12 25.95 7.91
N GLY A 1050 4.01 26.84 6.92
CA GLY A 1050 3.73 26.44 5.53
C GLY A 1050 2.91 27.40 4.69
N TRP A 1051 2.25 28.38 5.31
CA TRP A 1051 1.62 29.48 4.58
C TRP A 1051 2.66 30.37 3.93
N ARG A 1052 2.41 30.73 2.68
CA ARG A 1052 3.17 31.71 1.93
C ARG A 1052 2.19 32.64 1.25
N ALA A 1053 2.42 33.93 1.37
CA ALA A 1053 1.75 34.95 0.59
C ALA A 1053 2.74 35.56 -0.40
N SER A 1054 2.27 35.91 -1.58
CA SER A 1054 3.04 36.61 -2.60
C SER A 1054 2.20 37.69 -3.26
N TRP A 1055 2.83 38.79 -3.63
CA TRP A 1055 2.24 39.89 -4.39
C TRP A 1055 2.98 40.03 -5.72
N ASP A 1056 2.27 39.94 -6.85
CA ASP A 1056 2.82 39.91 -8.21
C ASP A 1056 3.98 38.92 -8.40
N GLY A 1057 3.91 37.78 -7.70
CA GLY A 1057 4.91 36.72 -7.70
C GLY A 1057 6.16 36.98 -6.83
N GLN A 1058 6.18 38.06 -6.04
CA GLN A 1058 7.19 38.30 -5.00
C GLN A 1058 6.69 37.82 -3.64
N ASP A 1059 7.47 36.99 -2.95
CA ASP A 1059 7.11 36.46 -1.63
C ASP A 1059 7.03 37.60 -0.58
N LEU A 1060 5.96 37.63 0.20
CA LEU A 1060 5.75 38.60 1.30
C LEU A 1060 6.44 38.12 2.59
N GLU A 1061 6.91 39.08 3.38
CA GLU A 1061 7.51 38.80 4.69
C GLU A 1061 6.41 38.57 5.75
N ALA A 1062 6.55 37.49 6.52
CA ALA A 1062 5.65 37.18 7.62
C ALA A 1062 6.01 38.03 8.83
N VAL A 1063 5.04 38.77 9.37
CA VAL A 1063 5.20 39.64 10.54
C VAL A 1063 4.66 38.91 11.76
N PRO A 1064 5.44 38.74 12.84
CA PRO A 1064 4.92 38.18 14.07
C PRO A 1064 3.89 39.13 14.67
N VAL A 1065 2.73 38.61 15.07
CA VAL A 1065 1.73 39.40 15.77
C VAL A 1065 2.26 39.69 17.17
N THR A 1066 2.72 40.92 17.41
CA THR A 1066 3.12 41.37 18.74
C THR A 1066 1.87 41.61 19.57
N ALA A 1067 1.75 40.88 20.69
CA ALA A 1067 0.73 41.16 21.68
C ALA A 1067 0.92 42.58 22.22
N ASP A 1068 -0.17 43.32 22.34
CA ASP A 1068 -0.22 44.75 22.62
C ASP A 1068 0.71 45.15 23.79
N ALA A 1069 1.69 46.03 23.54
CA ALA A 1069 2.75 46.38 24.50
C ALA A 1069 2.25 47.15 25.74
N THR A 1070 0.95 47.41 25.81
CA THR A 1070 0.28 48.17 26.88
C THR A 1070 -0.43 47.28 27.90
N ALA A 1071 -0.63 45.98 27.61
CA ALA A 1071 -1.18 45.01 28.55
C ALA A 1071 -0.06 44.29 29.34
N PRO A 1072 -0.24 43.98 30.64
CA PRO A 1072 0.74 43.17 31.37
C PRO A 1072 0.93 41.81 30.67
N GLU A 1073 2.18 41.34 30.54
CA GLU A 1073 2.58 40.08 29.85
C GLU A 1073 1.77 38.83 30.22
N ALA A 1074 1.01 38.86 31.33
CA ALA A 1074 0.16 37.76 31.79
C ALA A 1074 -1.26 37.73 31.17
N ASP A 1075 -1.76 38.85 30.62
CA ASP A 1075 -3.13 38.98 30.10
C ASP A 1075 -3.19 39.32 28.60
N ALA A 1076 -2.04 39.50 27.94
CA ALA A 1076 -2.01 39.80 26.52
C ALA A 1076 -2.39 38.54 25.72
N PRO A 1077 -3.42 38.58 24.86
CA PRO A 1077 -3.89 37.38 24.18
C PRO A 1077 -2.81 36.80 23.27
N ALA A 1078 -2.60 35.48 23.36
CA ALA A 1078 -1.69 34.78 22.47
C ALA A 1078 -2.21 34.91 21.03
N ALA A 1079 -1.44 35.60 20.18
CA ALA A 1079 -1.85 35.81 18.81
C ALA A 1079 -1.66 34.53 17.98
N TRP A 1080 -2.76 34.02 17.42
CA TRP A 1080 -2.81 32.79 16.65
C TRP A 1080 -2.92 33.03 15.14
N THR A 1081 -3.31 34.24 14.71
CA THR A 1081 -3.45 34.64 13.30
C THR A 1081 -2.09 34.81 12.61
N GLN A 1082 -2.08 34.75 11.29
CA GLN A 1082 -0.87 35.01 10.49
C GLN A 1082 -0.97 36.34 9.76
N ARG A 1083 0.08 37.17 9.85
CA ARG A 1083 0.17 38.46 9.15
C ARG A 1083 1.30 38.48 8.14
N PHE A 1084 1.05 39.03 6.96
CA PHE A 1084 2.03 39.26 5.90
C PHE A 1084 2.07 40.73 5.52
N GLN A 1085 3.26 41.32 5.45
CA GLN A 1085 3.40 42.73 5.12
C GLN A 1085 3.15 42.98 3.62
N LEU A 1086 2.25 43.91 3.30
CA LEU A 1086 2.08 44.38 1.93
C LEU A 1086 3.21 45.36 1.57
N PRO A 1087 3.77 45.28 0.35
CA PRO A 1087 4.80 46.21 -0.09
C PRO A 1087 4.19 47.59 -0.37
N ASP A 1088 4.96 48.66 -0.16
CA ASP A 1088 4.52 50.05 -0.46
C ASP A 1088 4.03 50.23 -1.91
N GLN A 1089 4.53 49.41 -2.84
CA GLN A 1089 4.13 49.42 -4.26
C GLN A 1089 2.71 48.90 -4.51
N ALA A 1090 2.13 48.16 -3.56
CA ALA A 1090 0.75 47.72 -3.61
C ALA A 1090 -0.22 48.88 -3.34
N LEU A 1091 0.23 49.99 -2.74
CA LEU A 1091 -0.56 51.20 -2.53
C LEU A 1091 -0.53 52.07 -3.78
N THR A 1092 -1.68 52.62 -4.16
CA THR A 1092 -1.77 53.58 -5.26
C THR A 1092 -1.27 54.96 -4.82
N ASP A 1093 -0.55 55.68 -5.72
CA ASP A 1093 0.01 57.02 -5.47
C ASP A 1093 -1.01 58.09 -5.03
N GLN A 1094 -2.32 57.81 -5.15
CA GLN A 1094 -3.41 58.69 -4.75
C GLN A 1094 -4.01 58.36 -3.36
N GLY A 1095 -3.54 57.34 -2.65
CA GLY A 1095 -4.15 56.90 -1.38
C GLY A 1095 -5.58 56.37 -1.53
N ALA A 1096 -5.96 56.01 -2.77
CA ALA A 1096 -7.34 55.68 -3.13
C ALA A 1096 -7.57 54.17 -3.24
N GLY A 1097 -6.57 53.31 -3.02
CA GLY A 1097 -6.77 51.87 -3.09
C GLY A 1097 -5.49 51.06 -3.25
N LEU A 1098 -5.67 49.76 -3.47
CA LEU A 1098 -4.62 48.77 -3.63
C LEU A 1098 -4.54 48.29 -5.09
N GLN A 1099 -3.36 47.86 -5.52
CA GLN A 1099 -3.11 47.33 -6.87
C GLN A 1099 -2.24 46.08 -6.83
N GLY A 1100 -2.34 45.26 -7.88
CA GLY A 1100 -1.56 44.04 -8.07
C GLY A 1100 -2.25 42.76 -7.57
N GLN A 1101 -1.70 41.62 -7.95
CA GLN A 1101 -2.26 40.30 -7.66
C GLN A 1101 -1.69 39.73 -6.36
N LEU A 1102 -2.55 39.57 -5.36
CA LEU A 1102 -2.23 38.94 -4.08
C LEU A 1102 -2.64 37.47 -4.10
N SER A 1103 -1.69 36.57 -3.84
CA SER A 1103 -1.98 35.15 -3.66
C SER A 1103 -1.42 34.63 -2.35
N ALA A 1104 -2.19 33.85 -1.61
CA ALA A 1104 -1.71 33.15 -0.41
C ALA A 1104 -2.16 31.69 -0.44
N GLU A 1105 -1.24 30.76 -0.21
CA GLU A 1105 -1.55 29.33 -0.19
C GLU A 1105 -0.73 28.62 0.88
N HIS A 1106 -1.32 27.56 1.45
CA HIS A 1106 -0.60 26.68 2.33
C HIS A 1106 0.12 25.58 1.52
N ARG A 1107 1.46 25.60 1.49
CA ARG A 1107 2.26 24.54 0.85
C ARG A 1107 3.24 23.92 1.83
N SER A 1108 2.99 22.66 2.18
CA SER A 1108 3.96 21.87 2.94
C SER A 1108 5.06 21.35 2.01
N ALA A 1109 6.33 21.52 2.42
CA ALA A 1109 7.49 21.01 1.69
C ALA A 1109 7.47 19.48 1.51
N TYR A 1110 6.74 18.77 2.37
CA TYR A 1110 6.63 17.31 2.35
C TYR A 1110 5.44 16.80 1.55
N GLN A 1111 4.42 17.61 1.32
CA GLN A 1111 3.15 17.18 0.68
C GLN A 1111 3.39 16.55 -0.69
N LEU A 1112 4.04 17.28 -1.61
CA LEU A 1112 4.23 16.81 -2.99
C LEU A 1112 5.19 15.59 -3.08
N PRO A 1113 6.35 15.56 -2.39
CA PRO A 1113 7.16 14.34 -2.32
C PRO A 1113 6.42 13.13 -1.75
N VAL A 1114 5.64 13.30 -0.68
CA VAL A 1114 4.86 12.22 -0.06
C VAL A 1114 3.79 11.71 -1.03
N LEU A 1115 3.02 12.59 -1.66
CA LEU A 1115 1.99 12.19 -2.63
C LEU A 1115 2.57 11.48 -3.86
N ILE A 1116 3.69 11.97 -4.41
CA ILE A 1116 4.35 11.33 -5.56
C ILE A 1116 4.87 9.95 -5.19
N THR A 1117 5.52 9.82 -4.03
CA THR A 1117 6.11 8.55 -3.59
C THR A 1117 5.02 7.52 -3.25
N LEU A 1118 3.96 7.93 -2.54
CA LEU A 1118 2.82 7.09 -2.23
C LEU A 1118 2.05 6.69 -3.49
N GLY A 1119 1.77 7.62 -4.39
CA GLY A 1119 1.10 7.37 -5.66
C GLY A 1119 1.88 6.40 -6.55
N ALA A 1120 3.19 6.59 -6.68
CA ALA A 1120 4.06 5.68 -7.44
C ALA A 1120 4.11 4.27 -6.82
N PHE A 1121 4.17 4.18 -5.48
CA PHE A 1121 4.16 2.92 -4.77
C PHE A 1121 2.82 2.18 -4.95
N LEU A 1122 1.68 2.86 -4.75
CA LEU A 1122 0.35 2.27 -4.95
C LEU A 1122 0.13 1.86 -6.41
N LEU A 1123 0.59 2.65 -7.38
CA LEU A 1123 0.55 2.28 -8.79
C LEU A 1123 1.31 0.97 -9.05
N LEU A 1124 2.50 0.80 -8.46
CA LEU A 1124 3.27 -0.44 -8.57
C LEU A 1124 2.52 -1.62 -7.96
N VAL A 1125 1.94 -1.45 -6.76
CA VAL A 1125 1.13 -2.48 -6.09
C VAL A 1125 -0.07 -2.85 -6.97
N VAL A 1126 -0.83 -1.88 -7.49
CA VAL A 1126 -1.98 -2.13 -8.38
C VAL A 1126 -1.54 -2.86 -9.67
N LEU A 1127 -0.43 -2.46 -10.29
CA LEU A 1127 0.12 -3.16 -11.46
C LEU A 1127 0.47 -4.63 -11.17
N ILE A 1128 0.88 -4.96 -9.95
CA ILE A 1128 1.09 -6.36 -9.52
C ILE A 1128 -0.24 -7.09 -9.32
N ALA A 1129 -1.29 -6.40 -8.86
CA ALA A 1129 -2.61 -7.00 -8.61
C ALA A 1129 -3.38 -7.36 -9.88
N ILE A 1130 -3.25 -6.56 -10.95
CA ILE A 1130 -4.05 -6.74 -12.19
C ILE A 1130 -3.77 -8.11 -12.83
N PRO A 1131 -4.73 -9.03 -12.95
CA PRO A 1131 -4.48 -10.35 -13.55
C PRO A 1131 -4.07 -10.21 -15.02
N LEU A 1132 -2.98 -10.85 -15.43
CA LEU A 1132 -2.56 -10.91 -16.84
C LEU A 1132 -2.79 -12.29 -17.46
N PRO A 1133 -3.06 -12.40 -18.76
CA PRO A 1133 -3.11 -13.69 -19.44
C PRO A 1133 -1.75 -14.42 -19.36
N ARG A 1134 -1.78 -15.76 -19.33
CA ARG A 1134 -0.57 -16.62 -19.21
C ARG A 1134 0.49 -16.35 -20.28
N GLY A 1135 0.07 -15.94 -21.49
CA GLY A 1135 0.97 -15.57 -22.60
C GLY A 1135 1.94 -14.45 -22.27
N SER A 1136 1.56 -13.54 -21.37
CA SER A 1136 2.35 -12.36 -21.00
C SER A 1136 3.09 -12.50 -19.67
N ARG A 1137 3.02 -13.64 -18.97
CA ARG A 1137 3.65 -13.85 -17.65
C ARG A 1137 5.07 -14.41 -17.78
N MET A 1138 5.95 -13.99 -16.86
CA MET A 1138 7.21 -14.69 -16.60
C MET A 1138 6.90 -15.92 -15.74
N LEU A 1139 6.91 -17.11 -16.35
CA LEU A 1139 6.68 -18.34 -15.60
C LEU A 1139 7.91 -18.64 -14.72
N PRO A 1140 7.74 -18.85 -13.41
CA PRO A 1140 8.83 -19.35 -12.58
C PRO A 1140 9.20 -20.73 -13.11
N VAL A 1141 10.47 -20.88 -13.47
CA VAL A 1141 11.03 -22.19 -13.79
C VAL A 1141 11.32 -22.82 -12.45
N ALA A 1142 10.66 -23.94 -12.14
CA ALA A 1142 10.98 -24.73 -10.97
C ALA A 1142 12.50 -24.97 -10.94
N ASP A 1143 13.15 -24.51 -9.88
CA ASP A 1143 14.57 -24.77 -9.65
C ASP A 1143 14.74 -26.30 -9.48
N THR A 1144 15.87 -26.86 -9.87
CA THR A 1144 16.14 -28.30 -9.71
C THR A 1144 16.04 -28.71 -8.25
N ASP A 1145 16.43 -27.84 -7.31
CA ASP A 1145 16.23 -27.99 -5.87
C ASP A 1145 14.74 -28.06 -5.44
N GLU A 1146 13.82 -27.37 -6.14
CA GLU A 1146 12.37 -27.48 -5.88
C GLU A 1146 11.78 -28.79 -6.40
N LEU A 1147 12.40 -29.37 -7.44
CA LEU A 1147 12.01 -30.67 -7.99
C LEU A 1147 12.63 -31.83 -7.19
N GLU A 1148 13.84 -31.66 -6.63
CA GLU A 1148 14.47 -32.65 -5.75
C GLU A 1148 13.90 -32.63 -4.33
N GLY A 1149 13.48 -31.47 -3.82
CA GLY A 1149 12.75 -31.35 -2.54
C GLY A 1149 11.38 -32.06 -2.53
N ARG A 1150 10.87 -32.50 -3.69
CA ARG A 1150 9.69 -33.37 -3.82
C ARG A 1150 10.01 -34.87 -3.63
N ARG A 1151 11.27 -35.23 -3.40
CA ARG A 1151 11.74 -36.63 -3.18
C ARG A 1151 11.99 -36.98 -1.72
N GLY A 1152 11.62 -36.12 -0.77
CA GLY A 1152 11.72 -36.36 0.67
C GLY A 1152 10.45 -36.94 1.27
#